data_AF-A0A0W0R1P2-F1
#
_entry.id   AF-A0A0W0R1P2-F1
#
_cell.length_a   1.000
_cell.length_b   1.000
_cell.length_c   1.000
_cell.angle_alpha   90.00
_cell.angle_beta   90.00
_cell.angle_gamma   90.00
#
_symmetry.space_group_name_H-M   'P 1'
#
loop_
_entity.id
_entity.type
_entity.pdbx_description
1 polymer ?
#
loop_
_entity_poly.entity_id
_entity_poly.type
_entity_poly.pdbx_seq_one_letter_code
_entity_poly.pdbx_strand_id
1 'polypeptide(L)'
;MLSQNTIAKILAFLDINMTKRINPYYHLLKTEKESAVSAVLPNKIELKTSREGGEYGMIFLPSFQFRIELAGKIYEIRKPHISIFKDYRSFSRSSTYHMTADLFSAEETSYTLHVYFDEHDQVIQRPVLKAEVGAAGSEDREIEVEDSMLIDLARIHCAPVMRQLRLAQKKCIDALSSRVEAELQAVFSLSQETIPELSQALSITKQLTQATENLQNLGGSDHFHSMLLQYSNNIEWALAEKLQEEALEKELTQVQTNETAVSDAEALEPLALPVTDTPAPIKVSPTKAKRQLELEEQLSELKRQIVLLSQYKARSEPSDMSLGDLLAFKTAAENALVQWLSCPLNAYSNQHLGLINECLSITRVSCVQMLSRALVAGDLPTMEELANFVPYLPENHLLFAIHSNNSKVLEWLLTKGNVLVNQLQLSYQGKPRTLLEIAYLKNSVDCFKVLLAHGASPFILAEDGLPIAHHVSLQRHGPMHGALIEHVVSLNYQSFYKHLATILESYVMRSDLSPVRRDELQRCITDYRLAKNLKLPVSSAGLTHIARSNTSLIEGVHDTFGEDFIHSIETSPEVRAKRDELLALQAEYLKKLSPGEFRKVNKIGQDWIRKIIEFQKKHHYEITTQQVVEGLDNLIKQYQLMLRQRDVVKELNRYAGRQYRKAPREYKALTAENNSLLAEIKRLSLTTEILDDAELTDAIDEIEKMGAQVQQIQTQFSGLFSKVLIEDLDGTFLTLEEVGKKYKSLEEIQEARYRFFSQPKADVPKRAELPKDESSQPSP
;
A
#
# COMPACT_ATOMS: atom_id res chain seq x y z
N MET A 1 -25.46 21.54 -30.89
CA MET A 1 -26.20 21.38 -29.61
C MET A 1 -27.00 20.08 -29.61
N LEU A 2 -26.59 19.12 -28.78
CA LEU A 2 -27.32 17.87 -28.54
C LEU A 2 -28.73 18.19 -28.04
N SER A 3 -29.74 17.42 -28.47
CA SER A 3 -31.10 17.62 -28.01
C SER A 3 -31.17 17.45 -26.50
N GLN A 4 -32.04 18.18 -25.79
CA GLN A 4 -32.26 17.97 -24.36
C GLN A 4 -32.60 16.51 -24.03
N ASN A 5 -33.20 15.77 -24.98
CA ASN A 5 -33.48 14.35 -24.85
C ASN A 5 -32.19 13.49 -24.91
N THR A 6 -31.21 13.88 -25.74
CA THR A 6 -29.89 13.24 -25.79
C THR A 6 -29.07 13.53 -24.54
N ILE A 7 -29.09 14.77 -24.05
CA ILE A 7 -28.42 15.16 -22.79
C ILE A 7 -29.10 14.44 -21.61
N ALA A 8 -30.42 14.36 -21.56
CA ALA A 8 -31.15 13.60 -20.53
C ALA A 8 -30.85 12.10 -20.60
N LYS A 9 -30.67 11.51 -21.79
CA LYS A 9 -30.25 10.10 -21.96
C LYS A 9 -28.80 9.89 -21.54
N ILE A 10 -27.88 10.81 -21.85
CA ILE A 10 -26.49 10.77 -21.40
C ILE A 10 -26.40 10.93 -19.88
N LEU A 11 -27.13 11.88 -19.30
CA LEU A 11 -27.17 12.09 -17.86
C LEU A 11 -27.84 10.92 -17.14
N ALA A 12 -28.96 10.38 -17.65
CA ALA A 12 -29.58 9.19 -17.10
C ALA A 12 -28.67 7.95 -17.22
N PHE A 13 -27.90 7.82 -18.31
CA PHE A 13 -26.91 6.76 -18.48
C PHE A 13 -25.73 6.90 -17.49
N LEU A 14 -25.24 8.11 -17.27
CA LEU A 14 -24.21 8.41 -16.26
C LEU A 14 -24.72 8.19 -14.83
N ASP A 15 -25.99 8.51 -14.54
CA ASP A 15 -26.63 8.28 -13.23
C ASP A 15 -26.93 6.78 -12.98
N ILE A 16 -27.31 6.02 -14.03
CA ILE A 16 -27.55 4.57 -13.95
C ILE A 16 -26.23 3.80 -13.74
N ASN A 17 -25.14 4.22 -14.39
CA ASN A 17 -23.84 3.56 -14.24
C ASN A 17 -23.14 3.84 -12.90
N MET A 18 -23.50 4.92 -12.20
CA MET A 18 -23.02 5.17 -10.84
C MET A 18 -23.86 4.47 -9.75
N THR A 19 -25.07 3.96 -10.07
CA THR A 19 -26.02 3.51 -9.04
C THR A 19 -26.20 2.00 -8.90
N LYS A 20 -25.78 1.18 -9.88
CA LYS A 20 -25.80 -0.30 -9.77
C LYS A 20 -24.54 -0.96 -10.31
N ARG A 21 -23.39 -0.71 -9.67
CA ARG A 21 -22.21 -1.53 -9.92
C ARG A 21 -22.46 -2.93 -9.37
N ILE A 22 -22.61 -3.89 -10.28
CA ILE A 22 -22.61 -5.32 -9.95
C ILE A 22 -21.23 -5.66 -9.40
N ASN A 23 -21.19 -6.46 -8.33
CA ASN A 23 -19.96 -6.99 -7.79
C ASN A 23 -19.30 -7.90 -8.86
N PRO A 24 -18.07 -7.63 -9.28
CA PRO A 24 -17.43 -8.35 -10.38
C PRO A 24 -17.24 -9.83 -10.07
N TYR A 25 -17.01 -10.18 -8.80
CA TYR A 25 -16.90 -11.58 -8.39
C TYR A 25 -18.25 -12.30 -8.46
N TYR A 26 -19.36 -11.62 -8.14
CA TYR A 26 -20.69 -12.20 -8.31
C TYR A 26 -21.00 -12.43 -9.79
N HIS A 27 -20.70 -11.45 -10.65
CA HIS A 27 -20.88 -11.59 -12.10
C HIS A 27 -20.08 -12.79 -12.63
N LEU A 28 -18.82 -12.94 -12.22
CA LEU A 28 -17.99 -14.09 -12.59
C LEU A 28 -18.61 -15.42 -12.15
N LEU A 29 -19.05 -15.54 -10.89
CA LEU A 29 -19.69 -16.74 -10.36
C LEU A 29 -20.98 -17.10 -11.11
N LYS A 30 -21.76 -16.09 -11.50
CA LYS A 30 -22.98 -16.27 -12.28
C LYS A 30 -22.66 -16.83 -13.67
N THR A 31 -21.73 -16.18 -14.37
CA THR A 31 -21.30 -16.57 -15.72
C THR A 31 -20.69 -17.97 -15.74
N GLU A 32 -19.86 -18.34 -14.76
CA GLU A 32 -19.30 -19.70 -14.65
C GLU A 32 -20.39 -20.76 -14.46
N LYS A 33 -21.38 -20.49 -13.62
CA LYS A 33 -22.49 -21.43 -13.38
C LYS A 33 -23.38 -21.60 -14.62
N GLU A 34 -23.62 -20.53 -15.36
CA GLU A 34 -24.42 -20.54 -16.59
C GLU A 34 -23.68 -21.21 -17.76
N SER A 35 -22.34 -21.11 -17.81
CA SER A 35 -21.54 -21.62 -18.92
C SER A 35 -21.36 -23.14 -18.92
N ALA A 36 -21.87 -23.88 -17.91
CA ALA A 36 -21.75 -25.35 -17.72
C ALA A 36 -20.31 -25.93 -17.72
N VAL A 37 -19.29 -25.12 -18.02
CA VAL A 37 -17.86 -25.44 -17.99
C VAL A 37 -17.31 -24.93 -16.65
N SER A 38 -17.63 -25.66 -15.56
CA SER A 38 -17.06 -25.41 -14.23
C SER A 38 -15.61 -25.89 -14.21
N ALA A 39 -14.70 -25.11 -14.81
CA ALA A 39 -13.30 -25.49 -14.93
C ALA A 39 -12.35 -24.74 -13.98
N VAL A 40 -12.77 -23.60 -13.42
CA VAL A 40 -11.81 -22.66 -12.82
C VAL A 40 -11.81 -22.66 -11.30
N LEU A 41 -12.96 -22.88 -10.66
CA LEU A 41 -13.08 -22.86 -9.19
C LEU A 41 -13.28 -24.29 -8.62
N PRO A 42 -12.37 -24.78 -7.75
CA PRO A 42 -12.43 -26.13 -7.18
C PRO A 42 -13.51 -26.30 -6.11
N ASN A 43 -14.14 -25.22 -5.68
CA ASN A 43 -15.09 -25.22 -4.58
C ASN A 43 -16.53 -25.28 -5.09
N LYS A 44 -17.41 -25.91 -4.30
CA LYS A 44 -18.85 -25.91 -4.60
C LYS A 44 -19.37 -24.47 -4.56
N ILE A 45 -20.04 -24.05 -5.64
CA ILE A 45 -20.66 -22.72 -5.77
C ILE A 45 -22.18 -22.89 -5.81
N GLU A 46 -22.89 -22.10 -5.01
CA GLU A 46 -24.35 -21.97 -5.05
C GLU A 46 -24.73 -20.51 -5.31
N LEU A 47 -25.75 -20.26 -6.12
CA LEU A 47 -26.36 -18.93 -6.24
C LEU A 47 -27.63 -18.97 -5.40
N LYS A 48 -27.79 -17.99 -4.52
CA LYS A 48 -28.86 -17.91 -3.53
C LYS A 48 -29.47 -16.51 -3.47
N THR A 49 -30.61 -16.43 -2.82
CA THR A 49 -31.28 -15.17 -2.51
C THR A 49 -31.34 -15.02 -1.00
N SER A 50 -30.97 -13.83 -0.49
CA SER A 50 -31.03 -13.51 0.92
C SER A 50 -32.49 -13.37 1.38
N ARG A 51 -32.73 -13.30 2.70
CA ARG A 51 -34.07 -13.04 3.24
C ARG A 51 -34.66 -11.70 2.78
N GLU A 52 -33.80 -10.75 2.43
CA GLU A 52 -34.18 -9.41 1.95
C GLU A 52 -34.36 -9.37 0.41
N GLY A 53 -34.24 -10.52 -0.28
CA GLY A 53 -34.39 -10.61 -1.73
C GLY A 53 -33.11 -10.31 -2.52
N GLY A 54 -31.98 -10.05 -1.86
CA GLY A 54 -30.70 -9.79 -2.50
C GLY A 54 -30.04 -11.07 -3.04
N GLU A 55 -29.66 -11.08 -4.31
CA GLU A 55 -28.94 -12.22 -4.90
C GLU A 55 -27.47 -12.25 -4.44
N TYR A 56 -26.95 -13.45 -4.17
CA TYR A 56 -25.55 -13.65 -3.79
C TYR A 56 -25.01 -15.01 -4.23
N GLY A 57 -23.70 -15.05 -4.48
CA GLY A 57 -22.93 -16.25 -4.71
C GLY A 57 -22.35 -16.75 -3.39
N MET A 58 -22.48 -18.05 -3.14
CA MET A 58 -21.99 -18.72 -1.94
C MET A 58 -20.96 -19.77 -2.34
N ILE A 59 -19.74 -19.64 -1.82
CA ILE A 59 -18.61 -20.52 -2.12
C ILE A 59 -18.25 -21.26 -0.85
N PHE A 60 -18.46 -22.58 -0.83
CA PHE A 60 -18.09 -23.38 0.34
C PHE A 60 -16.58 -23.45 0.47
N LEU A 61 -16.07 -23.17 1.67
CA LEU A 61 -14.65 -23.37 1.97
C LEU A 61 -14.42 -24.86 2.32
N PRO A 62 -13.23 -25.41 2.04
CA PRO A 62 -12.88 -26.75 2.50
C PRO A 62 -13.12 -26.87 4.00
N SER A 63 -13.65 -28.00 4.46
CA SER A 63 -13.78 -28.22 5.90
C SER A 63 -12.38 -28.24 6.52
N PHE A 64 -12.17 -27.38 7.51
CA PHE A 64 -10.95 -27.36 8.29
C PHE A 64 -11.31 -27.59 9.76
N GLN A 65 -10.61 -28.53 10.39
CA GLN A 65 -10.71 -28.71 11.82
C GLN A 65 -9.92 -27.58 12.48
N PHE A 66 -10.64 -26.58 12.97
CA PHE A 66 -10.08 -25.52 13.78
C PHE A 66 -11.00 -25.28 14.96
N ARG A 67 -10.38 -25.18 16.13
CA ARG A 67 -11.04 -25.01 17.42
C ARG A 67 -10.70 -23.63 17.93
N ILE A 68 -11.73 -22.85 18.24
CA ILE A 68 -11.58 -21.50 18.79
C ILE A 68 -11.96 -21.54 20.26
N GLU A 69 -11.12 -21.02 21.15
CA GLU A 69 -11.51 -20.80 22.53
C GLU A 69 -12.11 -19.39 22.68
N LEU A 70 -13.40 -19.31 23.03
CA LEU A 70 -14.13 -18.07 23.29
C LEU A 70 -14.71 -18.12 24.70
N ALA A 71 -14.36 -17.15 25.53
CA ALA A 71 -14.82 -17.06 26.92
C ALA A 71 -14.63 -18.38 27.73
N GLY A 72 -13.51 -19.06 27.52
CA GLY A 72 -13.18 -20.33 28.20
C GLY A 72 -13.91 -21.57 27.65
N LYS A 73 -14.65 -21.44 26.56
CA LYS A 73 -15.32 -22.55 25.87
C LYS A 73 -14.69 -22.80 24.50
N ILE A 74 -14.59 -24.07 24.12
CA ILE A 74 -14.02 -24.48 22.84
C ILE A 74 -15.16 -24.64 21.82
N TYR A 75 -15.03 -23.94 20.69
CA TYR A 75 -15.94 -23.99 19.56
C TYR A 75 -15.29 -24.65 18.36
N GLU A 76 -16.00 -25.58 17.73
CA GLU A 76 -15.64 -26.16 16.44
C GLU A 76 -16.26 -25.34 15.31
N ILE A 77 -15.46 -25.03 14.28
CA ILE A 77 -15.95 -24.35 13.08
C ILE A 77 -16.60 -25.36 12.13
N ARG A 78 -17.80 -25.05 11.67
CA ARG A 78 -18.55 -25.85 10.69
C ARG A 78 -19.08 -24.98 9.56
N LYS A 79 -19.25 -25.62 8.39
CA LYS A 79 -19.79 -25.03 7.16
C LYS A 79 -19.21 -23.65 6.79
N PRO A 80 -17.88 -23.45 6.87
CA PRO A 80 -17.28 -22.18 6.49
C PRO A 80 -17.55 -21.91 5.00
N HIS A 81 -17.95 -20.69 4.67
CA HIS A 81 -18.22 -20.28 3.29
C HIS A 81 -17.95 -18.79 3.08
N ILE A 82 -17.74 -18.40 1.83
CA ILE A 82 -17.67 -17.01 1.38
C ILE A 82 -18.99 -16.64 0.71
N SER A 83 -19.53 -15.50 1.09
CA SER A 83 -20.71 -14.92 0.48
C SER A 83 -20.35 -13.63 -0.26
N ILE A 84 -20.72 -13.56 -1.54
CA ILE A 84 -20.46 -12.45 -2.46
C ILE A 84 -21.80 -11.95 -3.00
N PHE A 85 -22.27 -10.80 -2.52
CA PHE A 85 -23.53 -10.22 -2.97
C PHE A 85 -23.42 -9.57 -4.34
N LYS A 86 -24.51 -9.63 -5.12
CA LYS A 86 -24.63 -8.94 -6.41
C LYS A 86 -24.44 -7.44 -6.29
N ASP A 87 -25.07 -6.83 -5.30
CA ASP A 87 -25.05 -5.38 -5.09
C ASP A 87 -24.34 -5.03 -3.78
N TYR A 88 -23.35 -4.13 -3.84
CA TYR A 88 -22.59 -3.67 -2.67
C TYR A 88 -23.46 -3.05 -1.56
N ARG A 89 -24.67 -2.59 -1.88
CA ARG A 89 -25.55 -1.89 -0.92
C ARG A 89 -26.39 -2.82 -0.04
N SER A 90 -26.47 -4.10 -0.39
CA SER A 90 -27.51 -5.00 0.13
C SER A 90 -27.24 -5.58 1.53
N PHE A 91 -26.04 -5.47 2.11
CA PHE A 91 -25.78 -6.10 3.42
C PHE A 91 -24.74 -5.39 4.30
N SER A 92 -23.75 -4.72 3.71
CA SER A 92 -22.91 -3.73 4.40
C SER A 92 -22.39 -2.76 3.33
N ARG A 93 -22.42 -1.45 3.58
CA ARG A 93 -22.27 -0.42 2.52
C ARG A 93 -20.93 -0.46 1.74
N SER A 94 -20.00 -1.34 2.10
CA SER A 94 -18.68 -1.46 1.46
C SER A 94 -18.11 -2.89 1.39
N SER A 95 -18.79 -3.94 1.90
CA SER A 95 -18.22 -5.29 1.79
C SER A 95 -18.27 -5.79 0.36
N THR A 96 -17.13 -6.20 -0.15
CA THR A 96 -17.04 -6.93 -1.42
C THR A 96 -17.35 -8.41 -1.23
N TYR A 97 -16.94 -8.98 -0.11
CA TYR A 97 -17.31 -10.33 0.29
C TYR A 97 -17.29 -10.45 1.81
N HIS A 98 -17.86 -11.52 2.35
CA HIS A 98 -17.68 -11.84 3.77
C HIS A 98 -17.58 -13.35 3.97
N MET A 99 -16.80 -13.74 4.97
CA MET A 99 -16.79 -15.12 5.46
C MET A 99 -17.97 -15.31 6.41
N THR A 100 -18.66 -16.42 6.27
CA THR A 100 -19.62 -16.92 7.27
C THR A 100 -19.21 -18.31 7.72
N ALA A 101 -19.28 -18.56 9.03
CA ALA A 101 -19.01 -19.89 9.58
C ALA A 101 -19.81 -20.14 10.86
N ASP A 102 -20.27 -21.37 11.06
CA ASP A 102 -21.00 -21.76 12.26
C ASP A 102 -19.99 -22.25 13.31
N LEU A 103 -20.11 -21.78 14.55
CA LEU A 103 -19.29 -22.13 15.70
C LEU A 103 -20.12 -22.98 16.65
N PHE A 104 -19.72 -24.24 16.85
CA PHE A 104 -20.44 -25.20 17.67
C PHE A 104 -19.68 -25.53 18.95
N SER A 105 -20.30 -25.30 20.10
CA SER A 105 -19.82 -25.79 21.40
C SER A 105 -20.38 -27.19 21.72
N ALA A 106 -19.68 -27.95 22.57
CA ALA A 106 -20.18 -29.21 23.13
C ALA A 106 -21.46 -29.02 23.98
N GLU A 107 -21.70 -27.81 24.50
CA GLU A 107 -22.89 -27.44 25.28
C GLU A 107 -24.07 -26.98 24.38
N GLU A 108 -24.08 -27.39 23.11
CA GLU A 108 -25.11 -27.07 22.10
C GLU A 108 -25.35 -25.57 21.82
N THR A 109 -24.50 -24.67 22.32
CA THR A 109 -24.54 -23.26 21.92
C THR A 109 -23.91 -23.10 20.54
N SER A 110 -24.70 -22.66 19.54
CA SER A 110 -24.21 -22.31 18.20
C SER A 110 -24.18 -20.80 17.99
N TYR A 111 -23.09 -20.33 17.38
CA TYR A 111 -22.97 -18.96 16.88
C TYR A 111 -22.67 -18.96 15.39
N THR A 112 -23.16 -17.96 14.66
CA THR A 112 -22.73 -17.70 13.29
C THR A 112 -21.77 -16.52 13.29
N LEU A 113 -20.53 -16.77 12.87
CA LEU A 113 -19.49 -15.78 12.68
C LEU A 113 -19.62 -15.16 11.29
N HIS A 114 -19.61 -13.83 11.21
CA HIS A 114 -19.46 -13.07 9.96
C HIS A 114 -18.22 -12.17 10.04
N VAL A 115 -17.35 -12.24 9.01
CA VAL A 115 -16.18 -11.37 8.87
C VAL A 115 -16.22 -10.72 7.49
N TYR A 116 -16.28 -9.39 7.45
CA TYR A 116 -16.53 -8.63 6.23
C TYR A 116 -15.25 -8.03 5.67
N PHE A 117 -15.06 -8.17 4.36
CA PHE A 117 -13.88 -7.74 3.64
C PHE A 117 -14.24 -6.79 2.49
N ASP A 118 -13.37 -5.82 2.24
CA ASP A 118 -13.40 -5.01 1.02
C ASP A 118 -12.72 -5.72 -0.17
N GLU A 119 -12.54 -5.00 -1.27
CA GLU A 119 -11.90 -5.50 -2.48
C GLU A 119 -10.39 -5.75 -2.32
N HIS A 120 -9.78 -5.20 -1.26
CA HIS A 120 -8.36 -5.31 -0.90
C HIS A 120 -8.09 -6.34 0.20
N ASP A 121 -9.06 -7.18 0.54
CA ASP A 121 -9.03 -8.14 1.66
C ASP A 121 -8.83 -7.47 3.03
N GLN A 122 -9.14 -6.18 3.14
CA GLN A 122 -9.14 -5.47 4.41
C GLN A 122 -10.47 -5.64 5.12
N VAL A 123 -10.39 -5.83 6.43
CA VAL A 123 -11.58 -5.98 7.26
C VAL A 123 -12.21 -4.61 7.45
N ILE A 124 -13.46 -4.47 7.02
CA ILE A 124 -14.16 -3.17 7.04
C ILE A 124 -14.89 -2.88 8.35
N GLN A 125 -15.16 -3.92 9.14
CA GLN A 125 -15.86 -3.81 10.43
C GLN A 125 -15.47 -4.96 11.36
N ARG A 126 -15.74 -4.80 12.65
CA ARG A 126 -15.51 -5.86 13.63
C ARG A 126 -16.25 -7.15 13.26
N PRO A 127 -15.67 -8.33 13.53
CA PRO A 127 -16.37 -9.61 13.38
C PRO A 127 -17.71 -9.59 14.13
N VAL A 128 -18.75 -10.11 13.48
CA VAL A 128 -20.10 -10.19 14.07
C VAL A 128 -20.38 -11.64 14.42
N LEU A 129 -20.73 -11.89 15.69
CA LEU A 129 -21.19 -13.19 16.16
C LEU A 129 -22.70 -13.12 16.42
N LYS A 130 -23.47 -13.98 15.77
CA LYS A 130 -24.92 -14.07 15.95
C LYS A 130 -25.25 -15.34 16.71
N ALA A 131 -25.94 -15.25 17.83
CA ALA A 131 -26.35 -16.43 18.59
C ALA A 131 -27.61 -17.04 17.96
N GLU A 132 -27.63 -18.35 17.75
CA GLU A 132 -28.88 -19.04 17.39
C GLU A 132 -29.66 -19.33 18.68
N VAL A 133 -30.76 -18.58 18.93
CA VAL A 133 -31.62 -18.78 20.11
C VAL A 133 -32.82 -19.66 19.73
N GLY A 134 -32.56 -20.95 19.46
CA GLY A 134 -33.59 -21.94 19.14
C GLY A 134 -34.53 -21.51 18.00
N ALA A 135 -35.79 -21.98 18.03
CA ALA A 135 -36.79 -21.69 17.00
C ALA A 135 -37.33 -20.24 16.99
N ALA A 136 -36.95 -19.41 17.98
CA ALA A 136 -37.55 -18.09 18.24
C ALA A 136 -36.84 -16.92 17.53
N GLY A 137 -35.73 -17.16 16.83
CA GLY A 137 -35.00 -16.14 16.07
C GLY A 137 -33.54 -16.00 16.52
N SER A 138 -32.72 -15.33 15.71
CA SER A 138 -31.33 -15.00 16.02
C SER A 138 -31.27 -13.66 16.75
N GLU A 139 -30.66 -13.63 17.94
CA GLU A 139 -30.29 -12.36 18.60
C GLU A 139 -28.85 -12.01 18.24
N ASP A 140 -28.64 -10.77 17.79
CA ASP A 140 -27.31 -10.21 17.63
C ASP A 140 -26.74 -9.96 19.05
N ARG A 141 -25.87 -10.86 19.51
CA ARG A 141 -25.11 -10.65 20.75
C ARG A 141 -23.68 -10.30 20.38
N GLU A 142 -23.32 -9.05 20.65
CA GLU A 142 -21.93 -8.62 20.59
C GLU A 142 -21.17 -9.33 21.72
N ILE A 143 -20.41 -10.36 21.38
CA ILE A 143 -19.52 -11.04 22.31
C ILE A 143 -18.19 -10.31 22.26
N GLU A 144 -17.68 -9.90 23.42
CA GLU A 144 -16.30 -9.42 23.55
C GLU A 144 -15.33 -10.59 23.28
N VAL A 145 -15.04 -10.82 22.01
CA VAL A 145 -13.95 -11.67 21.55
C VAL A 145 -12.81 -10.76 21.10
N GLU A 146 -11.57 -11.20 21.27
CA GLU A 146 -10.47 -10.53 20.58
C GLU A 146 -10.64 -10.65 19.05
N ASP A 147 -11.10 -9.55 18.43
CA ASP A 147 -11.39 -9.42 16.99
C ASP A 147 -10.29 -10.01 16.09
N SER A 148 -9.02 -9.85 16.47
CA SER A 148 -7.86 -10.24 15.66
C SER A 148 -7.87 -11.72 15.27
N MET A 149 -8.09 -12.64 16.22
CA MET A 149 -8.03 -14.07 15.94
C MET A 149 -9.10 -14.53 14.93
N LEU A 150 -10.32 -14.00 15.05
CA LEU A 150 -11.42 -14.33 14.13
C LEU A 150 -11.18 -13.75 12.73
N ILE A 151 -10.64 -12.53 12.67
CA ILE A 151 -10.22 -11.88 11.42
C ILE A 151 -9.17 -12.72 10.70
N ASP A 152 -8.16 -13.18 11.42
CA ASP A 152 -7.03 -13.85 10.79
C ASP A 152 -7.40 -15.26 10.32
N LEU A 153 -8.19 -15.98 11.12
CA LEU A 153 -8.84 -17.22 10.69
C LEU A 153 -9.59 -17.01 9.37
N ALA A 154 -10.40 -15.95 9.30
CA ALA A 154 -11.14 -15.65 8.09
C ALA A 154 -10.21 -15.33 6.91
N ARG A 155 -9.16 -14.53 7.12
CA ARG A 155 -8.16 -14.22 6.10
C ARG A 155 -7.44 -15.46 5.59
N ILE A 156 -6.96 -16.33 6.48
CA ILE A 156 -6.22 -17.55 6.13
C ILE A 156 -7.06 -18.45 5.23
N HIS A 157 -8.35 -18.60 5.53
CA HIS A 157 -9.22 -19.52 4.80
C HIS A 157 -9.89 -18.89 3.56
N CYS A 158 -10.12 -17.57 3.56
CA CYS A 158 -10.66 -16.89 2.38
C CYS A 158 -9.59 -16.58 1.32
N ALA A 159 -8.37 -16.26 1.71
CA ALA A 159 -7.33 -15.78 0.79
C ALA A 159 -7.06 -16.74 -0.38
N PRO A 160 -6.96 -18.09 -0.21
CA PRO A 160 -6.75 -18.98 -1.34
C PRO A 160 -7.88 -18.95 -2.37
N VAL A 161 -9.14 -18.89 -1.90
CA VAL A 161 -10.32 -18.89 -2.77
C VAL A 161 -10.48 -17.54 -3.46
N MET A 162 -10.31 -16.43 -2.74
CA MET A 162 -10.36 -15.10 -3.32
C MET A 162 -9.22 -14.86 -4.33
N ARG A 163 -8.05 -15.45 -4.11
CA ARG A 163 -6.96 -15.45 -5.10
C ARG A 163 -7.38 -16.16 -6.39
N GLN A 164 -7.98 -17.35 -6.29
CA GLN A 164 -8.45 -18.09 -7.46
C GLN A 164 -9.52 -17.32 -8.22
N LEU A 165 -10.48 -16.72 -7.52
CA LEU A 165 -11.50 -15.85 -8.11
C LEU A 165 -10.91 -14.68 -8.90
N ARG A 166 -9.91 -14.00 -8.34
CA ARG A 166 -9.26 -12.87 -9.01
C ARG A 166 -8.42 -13.31 -10.20
N LEU A 167 -7.73 -14.45 -10.10
CA LEU A 167 -7.03 -15.04 -11.24
C LEU A 167 -8.01 -15.42 -12.35
N ALA A 168 -9.16 -15.99 -12.00
CA ALA A 168 -10.24 -16.30 -12.93
C ALA A 168 -10.82 -15.04 -13.58
N GLN A 169 -11.09 -14.01 -12.78
CA GLN A 169 -11.52 -12.69 -13.23
C GLN A 169 -10.52 -12.09 -14.21
N LYS A 170 -9.23 -12.05 -13.84
CA LYS A 170 -8.16 -11.51 -14.70
C LYS A 170 -8.07 -12.27 -16.03
N LYS A 171 -8.05 -13.60 -16.00
CA LYS A 171 -8.06 -14.41 -17.23
C LYS A 171 -9.28 -14.13 -18.10
N CYS A 172 -10.45 -13.95 -17.48
CA CYS A 172 -11.69 -13.61 -18.18
C CYS A 172 -11.59 -12.21 -18.83
N ILE A 173 -11.08 -11.22 -18.09
CA ILE A 173 -10.81 -9.87 -18.60
C ILE A 173 -9.82 -9.94 -19.77
N ASP A 174 -8.67 -10.60 -19.61
CA ASP A 174 -7.63 -10.72 -20.64
C ASP A 174 -8.18 -11.40 -21.91
N ALA A 175 -8.98 -12.46 -21.75
CA ALA A 175 -9.62 -13.17 -22.86
C ALA A 175 -10.68 -12.30 -23.56
N LEU A 176 -11.53 -11.62 -22.80
CA LEU A 176 -12.54 -10.70 -23.34
C LEU A 176 -11.89 -9.50 -24.03
N SER A 177 -10.85 -8.91 -23.45
CA SER A 177 -10.09 -7.81 -24.04
C SER A 177 -9.41 -8.23 -25.35
N SER A 178 -8.76 -9.41 -25.37
CA SER A 178 -8.14 -9.95 -26.59
C SER A 178 -9.18 -10.23 -27.67
N ARG A 179 -10.34 -10.79 -27.27
CA ARG A 179 -11.47 -11.02 -28.17
C ARG A 179 -12.01 -9.71 -28.73
N VAL A 180 -12.20 -8.69 -27.87
CA VAL A 180 -12.67 -7.37 -28.28
C VAL A 180 -11.70 -6.73 -29.27
N GLU A 181 -10.39 -6.78 -29.03
CA GLU A 181 -9.37 -6.24 -29.94
C GLU A 181 -9.39 -6.96 -31.30
N ALA A 182 -9.48 -8.30 -31.31
CA ALA A 182 -9.53 -9.10 -32.53
C ALA A 182 -10.83 -8.88 -33.33
N GLU A 183 -11.98 -8.89 -32.66
CA GLU A 183 -13.29 -8.66 -33.29
C GLU A 183 -13.43 -7.21 -33.78
N LEU A 184 -12.88 -6.22 -33.06
CA LEU A 184 -12.81 -4.84 -33.54
C LEU A 184 -12.01 -4.74 -34.84
N GLN A 185 -10.85 -5.40 -34.93
CA GLN A 185 -10.10 -5.43 -36.19
C GLN A 185 -10.89 -6.10 -37.32
N ALA A 186 -11.59 -7.19 -37.03
CA ALA A 186 -12.44 -7.87 -38.01
C ALA A 186 -13.57 -6.94 -38.51
N VAL A 187 -14.24 -6.24 -37.60
CA VAL A 187 -15.28 -5.24 -37.93
C VAL A 187 -14.72 -4.15 -38.83
N PHE A 188 -13.52 -3.62 -38.54
CA PHE A 188 -12.91 -2.60 -39.40
C PHE A 188 -12.59 -3.14 -40.79
N SER A 189 -12.13 -4.39 -40.90
CA SER A 189 -11.87 -5.03 -42.19
C SER A 189 -13.14 -5.27 -43.02
N LEU A 190 -14.26 -5.61 -42.37
CA LEU A 190 -15.55 -5.92 -43.00
C LEU A 190 -16.40 -4.67 -43.27
N SER A 191 -16.08 -3.53 -42.68
CA SER A 191 -16.88 -2.32 -42.84
C SER A 191 -16.76 -1.64 -44.23
N GLN A 192 -16.20 -2.32 -45.24
CA GLN A 192 -15.99 -1.74 -46.58
C GLN A 192 -17.00 -2.28 -47.61
N GLU A 193 -18.18 -1.64 -47.63
CA GLU A 193 -18.97 -1.31 -48.82
C GLU A 193 -20.11 -2.24 -49.30
N THR A 194 -20.25 -3.51 -48.91
CA THR A 194 -21.41 -4.34 -49.32
C THR A 194 -22.43 -4.64 -48.20
N ILE A 195 -23.71 -4.85 -48.56
CA ILE A 195 -24.80 -5.20 -47.61
C ILE A 195 -24.49 -6.48 -46.79
N PRO A 196 -23.95 -7.57 -47.37
CA PRO A 196 -23.57 -8.76 -46.60
C PRO A 196 -22.49 -8.48 -45.56
N GLU A 197 -21.49 -7.67 -45.91
CA GLU A 197 -20.38 -7.32 -45.03
C GLU A 197 -20.84 -6.38 -43.90
N LEU A 198 -21.73 -5.41 -44.18
CA LEU A 198 -22.37 -4.59 -43.16
C LEU A 198 -23.24 -5.41 -42.20
N SER A 199 -23.97 -6.39 -42.71
CA SER A 199 -24.78 -7.30 -41.88
C SER A 199 -23.90 -8.18 -40.97
N GLN A 200 -22.78 -8.67 -41.50
CA GLN A 200 -21.80 -9.43 -40.73
C GLN A 200 -21.10 -8.53 -39.67
N ALA A 201 -20.70 -7.32 -40.05
CA ALA A 201 -20.12 -6.34 -39.13
C ALA A 201 -21.09 -5.98 -38.00
N LEU A 202 -22.39 -5.83 -38.29
CA LEU A 202 -23.42 -5.59 -37.27
C LEU A 202 -23.55 -6.77 -36.29
N SER A 203 -23.53 -8.00 -36.80
CA SER A 203 -23.56 -9.20 -35.97
C SER A 203 -22.37 -9.25 -35.00
N ILE A 204 -21.16 -8.99 -35.50
CA ILE A 204 -19.94 -8.94 -34.67
C ILE A 204 -20.03 -7.79 -33.67
N THR A 205 -20.54 -6.62 -34.06
CA THR A 205 -20.66 -5.45 -33.17
C THR A 205 -21.66 -5.70 -32.01
N LYS A 206 -22.73 -6.47 -32.25
CA LYS A 206 -23.64 -6.91 -31.18
C LYS A 206 -22.96 -7.85 -30.19
N GLN A 207 -22.13 -8.77 -30.68
CA GLN A 207 -21.32 -9.65 -29.83
C GLN A 207 -20.28 -8.86 -29.03
N LEU A 208 -19.62 -7.88 -29.65
CA LEU A 208 -18.69 -6.95 -29.00
C LEU A 208 -19.36 -6.10 -27.91
N THR A 209 -20.60 -5.66 -28.14
CA THR A 209 -21.37 -4.90 -27.14
C THR A 209 -21.62 -5.75 -25.90
N GLN A 210 -22.01 -7.02 -26.09
CA GLN A 210 -22.19 -7.97 -24.98
C GLN A 210 -20.85 -8.29 -24.29
N ALA A 211 -19.77 -8.48 -25.05
CA ALA A 211 -18.44 -8.75 -24.51
C ALA A 211 -17.93 -7.57 -23.65
N THR A 212 -18.20 -6.33 -24.07
CA THR A 212 -17.82 -5.14 -23.31
C THR A 212 -18.71 -4.85 -22.12
N GLU A 213 -20.01 -5.19 -22.17
CA GLU A 213 -20.87 -5.18 -20.98
C GLU A 213 -20.37 -6.18 -19.93
N ASN A 214 -19.97 -7.38 -20.35
CA ASN A 214 -19.33 -8.35 -19.45
C ASN A 214 -18.01 -7.83 -18.90
N LEU A 215 -17.17 -7.21 -19.75
CA LEU A 215 -15.91 -6.59 -19.34
C LEU A 215 -16.15 -5.49 -18.28
N GLN A 216 -17.15 -4.64 -18.48
CA GLN A 216 -17.55 -3.58 -17.56
C GLN A 216 -18.00 -4.17 -16.21
N ASN A 217 -18.85 -5.21 -16.24
CA ASN A 217 -19.31 -5.90 -15.03
C ASN A 217 -18.18 -6.62 -14.28
N LEU A 218 -17.08 -6.97 -14.96
CA LEU A 218 -15.88 -7.53 -14.34
C LEU A 218 -14.91 -6.45 -13.82
N GLY A 219 -15.27 -5.16 -13.87
CA GLY A 219 -14.41 -4.05 -13.43
C GLY A 219 -13.43 -3.54 -14.48
N GLY A 220 -13.64 -3.87 -15.76
CA GLY A 220 -12.90 -3.29 -16.88
C GLY A 220 -13.28 -1.84 -17.19
N SER A 221 -12.52 -1.20 -18.09
CA SER A 221 -12.72 0.21 -18.46
C SER A 221 -14.01 0.45 -19.25
N ASP A 222 -14.78 1.47 -18.84
CA ASP A 222 -16.04 1.91 -19.46
C ASP A 222 -15.88 2.42 -20.92
N HIS A 223 -14.65 2.70 -21.35
CA HIS A 223 -14.38 3.43 -22.58
C HIS A 223 -14.89 2.71 -23.84
N PHE A 224 -14.69 1.39 -23.93
CA PHE A 224 -15.01 0.63 -25.13
C PHE A 224 -16.52 0.43 -25.34
N HIS A 225 -17.30 0.32 -24.25
CA HIS A 225 -18.72 0.00 -24.35
C HIS A 225 -19.52 1.12 -25.03
N SER A 226 -19.28 2.37 -24.63
CA SER A 226 -19.95 3.53 -25.23
C SER A 226 -19.59 3.75 -26.70
N MET A 227 -18.32 3.53 -27.05
CA MET A 227 -17.81 3.60 -28.43
C MET A 227 -18.47 2.53 -29.31
N LEU A 228 -18.55 1.28 -28.82
CA LEU A 228 -19.16 0.17 -29.56
C LEU A 228 -20.66 0.32 -29.76
N LEU A 229 -21.39 0.85 -28.77
CA LEU A 229 -22.81 1.17 -28.92
C LEU A 229 -23.04 2.21 -30.02
N GLN A 230 -22.23 3.27 -30.06
CA GLN A 230 -22.29 4.26 -31.13
C GLN A 230 -21.95 3.63 -32.47
N TYR A 231 -20.89 2.82 -32.54
CA TYR A 231 -20.49 2.11 -33.75
C TYR A 231 -21.57 1.14 -34.26
N SER A 232 -22.26 0.43 -33.35
CA SER A 232 -23.38 -0.47 -33.70
C SER A 232 -24.54 0.30 -34.31
N ASN A 233 -25.00 1.36 -33.65
CA ASN A 233 -26.09 2.21 -34.17
C ASN A 233 -25.74 2.78 -35.55
N ASN A 234 -24.44 3.06 -35.73
CA ASN A 234 -23.91 3.60 -36.95
C ASN A 234 -23.94 2.59 -38.10
N ILE A 235 -23.52 1.33 -37.87
CA ILE A 235 -23.66 0.27 -38.88
C ILE A 235 -25.14 0.01 -39.20
N GLU A 236 -26.03 0.00 -38.20
CA GLU A 236 -27.47 -0.17 -38.42
C GLU A 236 -28.04 0.90 -39.35
N TRP A 237 -27.63 2.15 -39.18
CA TRP A 237 -28.05 3.25 -40.03
C TRP A 237 -27.53 3.11 -41.47
N ALA A 238 -26.25 2.78 -41.66
CA ALA A 238 -25.66 2.58 -42.99
C ALA A 238 -26.30 1.39 -43.73
N LEU A 239 -26.61 0.31 -43.01
CA LEU A 239 -27.32 -0.85 -43.57
C LEU A 239 -28.73 -0.48 -44.03
N ALA A 240 -29.45 0.33 -43.25
CA ALA A 240 -30.79 0.81 -43.61
C ALA A 240 -30.77 1.70 -44.87
N GLU A 241 -29.78 2.60 -44.99
CA GLU A 241 -29.60 3.44 -46.17
C GLU A 241 -29.31 2.60 -47.43
N LYS A 242 -28.39 1.64 -47.34
CA LYS A 242 -28.05 0.74 -48.47
C LYS A 242 -29.23 -0.14 -48.91
N LEU A 243 -30.02 -0.65 -47.96
CA LEU A 243 -31.23 -1.41 -48.28
C LEU A 243 -32.30 -0.54 -48.96
N GLN A 244 -32.38 0.74 -48.57
CA GLN A 244 -33.28 1.70 -49.21
C GLN A 244 -32.81 2.06 -50.63
N GLU A 245 -31.51 2.23 -50.86
CA GLU A 245 -30.93 2.42 -52.19
C GLU A 245 -31.23 1.22 -53.11
N GLU A 246 -30.99 -0.01 -52.63
CA GLU A 246 -31.25 -1.23 -53.41
C GLU A 246 -32.75 -1.42 -53.72
N ALA A 247 -33.63 -1.02 -52.80
CA ALA A 247 -35.08 -1.04 -53.02
C ALA A 247 -35.50 -0.02 -54.10
N LEU A 248 -34.93 1.19 -54.07
CA LEU A 248 -35.19 2.24 -55.05
C LEU A 248 -34.69 1.85 -56.45
N GLU A 249 -33.50 1.23 -56.53
CA GLU A 249 -32.96 0.70 -57.80
C GLU A 249 -33.84 -0.43 -58.35
N LYS A 250 -34.35 -1.33 -57.50
CA LYS A 250 -35.29 -2.39 -57.93
C LYS A 250 -36.60 -1.82 -58.45
N GLU A 251 -37.14 -0.77 -57.82
CA GLU A 251 -38.35 -0.08 -58.31
C GLU A 251 -38.11 0.62 -59.65
N LEU A 252 -37.00 1.35 -59.80
CA LEU A 252 -36.63 2.00 -61.08
C LEU A 252 -36.45 1.00 -62.23
N THR A 253 -35.84 -0.16 -61.93
CA THR A 253 -35.62 -1.21 -62.94
C THR A 253 -36.94 -1.89 -63.33
N GLN A 254 -37.89 -2.06 -62.39
CA GLN A 254 -39.23 -2.59 -62.68
C GLN A 254 -40.08 -1.64 -63.51
N VAL A 255 -39.99 -0.33 -63.27
CA VAL A 255 -40.69 0.69 -64.07
C VAL A 255 -40.17 0.70 -65.51
N GLN A 256 -38.86 0.58 -65.72
CA GLN A 256 -38.28 0.52 -67.07
C GLN A 256 -38.62 -0.77 -67.83
N THR A 257 -38.72 -1.92 -67.15
CA THR A 257 -39.14 -3.17 -67.82
C THR A 257 -40.61 -3.17 -68.23
N ASN A 258 -41.47 -2.44 -67.51
CA ASN A 258 -42.89 -2.29 -67.85
C ASN A 258 -43.14 -1.28 -68.98
N GLU A 259 -42.28 -0.28 -69.19
CA GLU A 259 -42.38 0.63 -70.34
C GLU A 259 -42.02 -0.05 -71.67
N THR A 260 -41.15 -1.06 -71.66
CA THR A 260 -40.87 -1.89 -72.86
C THR A 260 -41.91 -2.96 -73.17
N ALA A 261 -42.89 -3.19 -72.28
CA ALA A 261 -43.96 -4.18 -72.49
C ALA A 261 -45.27 -3.57 -73.02
N VAL A 262 -45.33 -2.25 -73.22
CA VAL A 262 -46.51 -1.55 -73.77
C VAL A 262 -46.13 -0.79 -75.04
N SER A 263 -45.57 -1.49 -76.03
CA SER A 263 -45.37 -0.94 -77.38
C SER A 263 -46.30 -1.52 -78.45
N ASP A 264 -47.39 -2.19 -78.07
CA ASP A 264 -48.44 -2.63 -79.01
C ASP A 264 -49.83 -2.51 -78.38
N ALA A 265 -50.42 -1.30 -78.39
CA ALA A 265 -51.87 -1.09 -78.49
C ALA A 265 -52.22 0.41 -78.64
N GLU A 266 -52.61 0.75 -79.88
CA GLU A 266 -53.54 1.77 -80.35
C GLU A 266 -53.93 3.00 -79.48
N ALA A 267 -53.60 4.15 -80.07
CA ALA A 267 -54.29 5.44 -80.11
C ALA A 267 -55.64 5.58 -79.39
N LEU A 268 -55.75 6.59 -78.51
CA LEU A 268 -56.90 7.50 -78.38
C LEU A 268 -56.57 8.75 -77.54
N GLU A 269 -56.89 9.90 -78.13
CA GLU A 269 -57.18 11.28 -77.65
C GLU A 269 -56.46 11.99 -76.47
N PRO A 270 -56.21 13.31 -76.60
CA PRO A 270 -55.53 14.14 -75.61
C PRO A 270 -56.51 14.73 -74.58
N LEU A 271 -56.40 14.30 -73.31
CA LEU A 271 -57.03 14.97 -72.18
C LEU A 271 -56.03 15.89 -71.47
N ALA A 272 -56.47 17.13 -71.28
CA ALA A 272 -55.71 18.25 -70.73
C ALA A 272 -55.13 17.95 -69.33
N LEU A 273 -53.84 18.26 -69.18
CA LEU A 273 -53.12 18.30 -67.91
C LEU A 273 -53.63 19.48 -67.05
N PRO A 274 -53.96 19.28 -65.77
CA PRO A 274 -54.00 20.38 -64.82
C PRO A 274 -52.55 20.78 -64.50
N VAL A 275 -52.23 22.05 -64.76
CA VAL A 275 -51.03 22.75 -64.29
C VAL A 275 -50.97 22.59 -62.77
N THR A 276 -50.08 21.74 -62.29
CA THR A 276 -49.75 21.63 -60.88
C THR A 276 -48.62 22.60 -60.57
N ASP A 277 -48.85 23.38 -59.54
CA ASP A 277 -47.99 24.45 -59.05
C ASP A 277 -46.53 24.01 -58.90
N THR A 278 -45.63 24.82 -59.46
CA THR A 278 -44.23 24.87 -59.07
C THR A 278 -44.10 24.88 -57.55
N PRO A 279 -43.46 23.90 -56.90
CA PRO A 279 -43.20 23.96 -55.47
C PRO A 279 -42.25 25.14 -55.21
N ALA A 280 -42.72 26.08 -54.39
CA ALA A 280 -41.94 27.22 -53.93
C ALA A 280 -40.59 26.74 -53.33
N PRO A 281 -39.50 27.51 -53.52
CA PRO A 281 -38.20 27.16 -52.96
C PRO A 281 -38.33 27.04 -51.45
N ILE A 282 -38.12 25.83 -50.94
CA ILE A 282 -38.11 25.50 -49.51
C ILE A 282 -37.06 26.42 -48.87
N LYS A 283 -37.51 27.40 -48.09
CA LYS A 283 -36.64 28.23 -47.25
C LYS A 283 -35.99 27.32 -46.22
N VAL A 284 -34.78 26.87 -46.52
CA VAL A 284 -33.94 26.11 -45.58
C VAL A 284 -33.70 27.01 -44.37
N SER A 285 -34.14 26.55 -43.20
CA SER A 285 -34.00 27.34 -41.96
C SER A 285 -32.51 27.63 -41.67
N PRO A 286 -32.17 28.83 -41.20
CA PRO A 286 -30.78 29.23 -40.90
C PRO A 286 -30.09 28.32 -39.87
N THR A 287 -30.87 27.51 -39.14
CA THR A 287 -30.40 26.49 -38.20
C THR A 287 -29.78 25.26 -38.87
N LYS A 288 -30.16 24.91 -40.10
CA LYS A 288 -29.53 23.82 -40.87
C LYS A 288 -28.18 24.23 -41.43
N ALA A 289 -28.08 25.44 -42.01
CA ALA A 289 -26.82 25.96 -42.56
C ALA A 289 -25.74 26.15 -41.49
N LYS A 290 -26.10 26.64 -40.29
CA LYS A 290 -25.15 26.76 -39.17
C LYS A 290 -24.63 25.41 -38.68
N ARG A 291 -25.50 24.39 -38.61
CA ARG A 291 -25.10 23.02 -38.25
C ARG A 291 -24.22 22.38 -39.31
N GLN A 292 -24.45 22.69 -40.58
CA GLN A 292 -23.65 22.19 -41.69
C GLN A 292 -22.25 22.82 -41.71
N LEU A 293 -22.15 24.13 -41.40
CA LEU A 293 -20.87 24.82 -41.25
C LEU A 293 -20.07 24.31 -40.04
N GLU A 294 -20.72 24.11 -38.89
CA GLU A 294 -20.10 23.55 -37.67
C GLU A 294 -19.62 22.11 -37.90
N LEU A 295 -20.37 21.33 -38.69
CA LEU A 295 -19.95 20.00 -39.12
C LEU A 295 -18.74 20.08 -40.07
N GLU A 296 -18.76 20.94 -41.08
CA GLU A 296 -17.63 21.13 -42.02
C GLU A 296 -16.34 21.57 -41.32
N GLU A 297 -16.43 22.42 -40.29
CA GLU A 297 -15.30 22.84 -39.48
C GLU A 297 -14.72 21.66 -38.67
N GLN A 298 -15.57 20.89 -38.00
CA GLN A 298 -15.16 19.65 -37.32
C GLN A 298 -14.55 18.65 -38.30
N LEU A 299 -15.07 18.57 -39.52
CA LEU A 299 -14.55 17.68 -40.55
C LEU A 299 -13.15 18.10 -41.03
N SER A 300 -12.91 19.41 -41.16
CA SER A 300 -11.62 19.95 -41.58
C SER A 300 -10.54 19.74 -40.51
N GLU A 301 -10.87 19.88 -39.24
CA GLU A 301 -9.94 19.69 -38.12
C GLU A 301 -9.56 18.21 -37.96
N LEU A 302 -10.52 17.30 -38.08
CA LEU A 302 -10.25 15.87 -38.04
C LEU A 302 -9.33 15.41 -39.19
N LYS A 303 -9.57 15.90 -40.42
CA LYS A 303 -8.67 15.64 -41.56
C LYS A 303 -7.26 16.17 -41.32
N ARG A 304 -7.13 17.36 -40.73
CA ARG A 304 -5.83 17.94 -40.34
C ARG A 304 -5.11 17.04 -39.34
N GLN A 305 -5.82 16.54 -38.33
CA GLN A 305 -5.26 15.62 -37.33
C GLN A 305 -4.81 14.29 -37.95
N ILE A 306 -5.61 13.70 -38.83
CA ILE A 306 -5.29 12.45 -39.57
C ILE A 306 -4.02 12.61 -40.44
N VAL A 307 -3.88 13.73 -41.14
CA VAL A 307 -2.65 14.04 -41.91
C VAL A 307 -1.44 14.17 -41.00
N LEU A 308 -1.61 14.80 -39.84
CA LEU A 308 -0.55 14.99 -38.86
C LEU A 308 -0.14 13.63 -38.25
N LEU A 309 -1.12 12.75 -37.97
CA LEU A 309 -0.89 11.40 -37.47
C LEU A 309 -0.12 10.52 -38.47
N SER A 310 -0.49 10.58 -39.75
CA SER A 310 0.19 9.84 -40.82
C SER A 310 1.60 10.35 -41.10
N GLN A 311 1.85 11.65 -40.93
CA GLN A 311 3.21 12.21 -41.00
C GLN A 311 4.11 11.73 -39.85
N TYR A 312 3.58 11.63 -38.63
CA TYR A 312 4.34 11.06 -37.50
C TYR A 312 4.70 9.60 -37.75
N LYS A 313 3.73 8.79 -38.19
CA LYS A 313 3.96 7.38 -38.54
C LYS A 313 5.07 7.21 -39.59
N ALA A 314 5.15 8.12 -40.56
CA ALA A 314 6.13 8.05 -41.64
C ALA A 314 7.55 8.50 -41.24
N ARG A 315 7.71 9.23 -40.12
CA ARG A 315 8.96 9.95 -39.80
C ARG A 315 9.87 9.27 -38.79
N SER A 316 9.40 8.30 -38.02
CA SER A 316 10.19 7.82 -36.87
C SER A 316 9.97 6.33 -36.60
N GLU A 317 11.05 5.60 -36.30
CA GLU A 317 10.90 4.44 -35.44
C GLU A 317 10.41 4.95 -34.07
N PRO A 318 9.41 4.30 -33.45
CA PRO A 318 8.80 4.83 -32.23
C PRO A 318 9.78 4.97 -31.05
N SER A 319 10.97 4.38 -31.16
CA SER A 319 12.08 4.50 -30.21
C SER A 319 12.71 5.88 -30.14
N ASP A 320 12.53 6.72 -31.17
CA ASP A 320 13.28 7.97 -31.37
C ASP A 320 12.44 9.22 -31.11
N MET A 321 11.14 9.07 -30.86
CA MET A 321 10.26 10.20 -30.54
C MET A 321 10.50 10.68 -29.10
N SER A 322 10.48 12.00 -28.89
CA SER A 322 10.51 12.56 -27.54
C SER A 322 9.20 12.26 -26.80
N LEU A 323 9.24 12.27 -25.46
CA LEU A 323 8.05 12.06 -24.62
C LEU A 323 6.95 13.08 -24.96
N GLY A 324 7.34 14.35 -25.12
CA GLY A 324 6.41 15.42 -25.47
C GLY A 324 5.72 15.17 -26.82
N ASP A 325 6.46 14.70 -27.82
CA ASP A 325 5.90 14.39 -29.14
C ASP A 325 4.93 13.21 -29.09
N LEU A 326 5.24 12.16 -28.32
CA LEU A 326 4.38 11.00 -28.16
C LEU A 326 3.09 11.32 -27.40
N LEU A 327 3.16 12.15 -26.35
CA LEU A 327 1.97 12.60 -25.62
C LEU A 327 1.10 13.54 -26.47
N ALA A 328 1.72 14.41 -27.28
CA ALA A 328 1.00 15.23 -28.24
C ALA A 328 0.34 14.37 -29.32
N PHE A 329 1.03 13.34 -29.81
CA PHE A 329 0.52 12.37 -30.77
C PHE A 329 -0.67 11.57 -30.22
N LYS A 330 -0.59 11.10 -28.96
CA LYS A 330 -1.72 10.49 -28.24
C LYS A 330 -2.93 11.43 -28.20
N THR A 331 -2.70 12.65 -27.73
CA THR A 331 -3.77 13.64 -27.52
C THR A 331 -4.45 13.96 -28.84
N ALA A 332 -3.69 14.07 -29.93
CA ALA A 332 -4.23 14.26 -31.28
C ALA A 332 -5.06 13.06 -31.73
N ALA A 333 -4.61 11.82 -31.49
CA ALA A 333 -5.35 10.62 -31.86
C ALA A 333 -6.65 10.45 -31.02
N GLU A 334 -6.61 10.76 -29.73
CA GLU A 334 -7.80 10.75 -28.87
C GLU A 334 -8.82 11.82 -29.26
N ASN A 335 -8.35 13.04 -29.54
CA ASN A 335 -9.22 14.10 -30.04
C ASN A 335 -9.84 13.73 -31.39
N ALA A 336 -9.05 13.11 -32.29
CA ALA A 336 -9.53 12.62 -33.57
C ALA A 336 -10.61 11.56 -33.39
N LEU A 337 -10.42 10.64 -32.44
CA LEU A 337 -11.41 9.61 -32.10
C LEU A 337 -12.71 10.24 -31.57
N VAL A 338 -12.62 11.18 -30.62
CA VAL A 338 -13.80 11.87 -30.05
C VAL A 338 -14.55 12.65 -31.12
N GLN A 339 -13.84 13.34 -32.01
CA GLN A 339 -14.45 14.05 -33.13
C GLN A 339 -15.10 13.10 -34.13
N TRP A 340 -14.44 11.99 -34.46
CA TRP A 340 -14.98 10.96 -35.34
C TRP A 340 -16.28 10.37 -34.78
N LEU A 341 -16.30 10.04 -33.48
CA LEU A 341 -17.49 9.54 -32.77
C LEU A 341 -18.65 10.54 -32.74
N SER A 342 -18.35 11.83 -32.90
CA SER A 342 -19.35 12.90 -32.92
C SER A 342 -19.91 13.19 -34.32
N CYS A 343 -19.33 12.64 -35.38
CA CYS A 343 -19.72 12.90 -36.78
C CYS A 343 -20.77 11.90 -37.29
N PRO A 344 -21.71 12.33 -38.17
CA PRO A 344 -22.58 11.42 -38.93
C PRO A 344 -21.75 10.55 -39.89
N LEU A 345 -22.12 9.27 -40.05
CA LEU A 345 -21.39 8.26 -40.84
C LEU A 345 -21.06 8.63 -42.27
N ASN A 346 -21.92 9.43 -42.87
CA ASN A 346 -21.88 9.78 -44.29
C ASN A 346 -20.65 10.62 -44.64
N ALA A 347 -19.89 11.11 -43.64
CA ALA A 347 -18.76 12.00 -43.84
C ALA A 347 -17.39 11.31 -43.91
N TYR A 348 -17.25 10.02 -43.55
CA TYR A 348 -15.93 9.37 -43.46
C TYR A 348 -15.89 7.90 -43.90
N SER A 349 -14.78 7.54 -44.56
CA SER A 349 -14.40 6.15 -44.80
C SER A 349 -13.89 5.48 -43.52
N ASN A 350 -14.16 4.18 -43.38
CA ASN A 350 -13.64 3.34 -42.30
C ASN A 350 -12.09 3.27 -42.27
N GLN A 351 -11.42 3.67 -43.35
CA GLN A 351 -9.96 3.82 -43.41
C GLN A 351 -9.42 4.85 -42.40
N HIS A 352 -10.18 5.93 -42.12
CA HIS A 352 -9.76 6.94 -41.15
C HIS A 352 -9.79 6.43 -39.71
N LEU A 353 -10.81 5.65 -39.36
CA LEU A 353 -10.89 5.01 -38.04
C LEU A 353 -9.79 3.95 -37.87
N GLY A 354 -9.49 3.19 -38.93
CA GLY A 354 -8.35 2.29 -38.97
C GLY A 354 -7.03 3.00 -38.66
N LEU A 355 -6.79 4.16 -39.29
CA LEU A 355 -5.61 4.98 -39.00
C LEU A 355 -5.59 5.51 -37.55
N ILE A 356 -6.71 6.01 -37.03
CA ILE A 356 -6.80 6.52 -35.65
C ILE A 356 -6.45 5.42 -34.65
N ASN A 357 -7.02 4.22 -34.83
CA ASN A 357 -6.74 3.07 -33.96
C ASN A 357 -5.30 2.58 -34.07
N GLU A 358 -4.75 2.55 -35.28
CA GLU A 358 -3.35 2.22 -35.49
C GLU A 358 -2.44 3.21 -34.75
N CYS A 359 -2.73 4.51 -34.82
CA CYS A 359 -1.98 5.55 -34.12
C CYS A 359 -2.08 5.43 -32.60
N LEU A 360 -3.27 5.15 -32.06
CA LEU A 360 -3.45 4.88 -30.63
C LEU A 360 -2.67 3.64 -30.18
N SER A 361 -2.68 2.58 -30.99
CA SER A 361 -1.92 1.35 -30.71
C SER A 361 -0.41 1.61 -30.72
N ILE A 362 0.11 2.31 -31.73
CA ILE A 362 1.52 2.73 -31.80
C ILE A 362 1.87 3.54 -30.55
N THR A 363 1.05 4.54 -30.22
CA THR A 363 1.31 5.40 -29.05
C THR A 363 1.35 4.61 -27.76
N ARG A 364 0.39 3.70 -27.56
CA ARG A 364 0.35 2.80 -26.40
C ARG A 364 1.63 1.98 -26.31
N VAL A 365 2.04 1.32 -27.39
CA VAL A 365 3.27 0.49 -27.41
C VAL A 365 4.50 1.33 -27.08
N SER A 366 4.66 2.50 -27.72
CA SER A 366 5.78 3.40 -27.49
C SER A 366 5.84 3.95 -26.07
N CYS A 367 4.71 4.43 -25.55
CA CYS A 367 4.62 4.93 -24.17
C CYS A 367 4.90 3.83 -23.15
N VAL A 368 4.44 2.60 -23.37
CA VAL A 368 4.78 1.46 -22.51
C VAL A 368 6.27 1.15 -22.57
N GLN A 369 6.89 1.16 -23.75
CA GLN A 369 8.34 0.97 -23.89
C GLN A 369 9.14 2.08 -23.20
N MET A 370 8.73 3.34 -23.34
CA MET A 370 9.35 4.47 -22.65
C MET A 370 9.19 4.35 -21.14
N LEU A 371 7.99 3.99 -20.67
CA LEU A 371 7.73 3.77 -19.25
C LEU A 371 8.62 2.63 -18.71
N SER A 372 8.77 1.52 -19.45
CA SER A 372 9.70 0.45 -19.13
C SER A 372 11.15 0.96 -18.99
N ARG A 373 11.62 1.81 -19.91
CA ARG A 373 12.96 2.42 -19.83
C ARG A 373 13.09 3.34 -18.62
N ALA A 374 12.07 4.17 -18.34
CA ALA A 374 12.05 5.08 -17.19
C ALA A 374 12.06 4.32 -15.86
N LEU A 375 11.32 3.22 -15.76
CA LEU A 375 11.32 2.31 -14.60
C LEU A 375 12.71 1.72 -14.35
N VAL A 376 13.39 1.28 -15.41
CA VAL A 376 14.76 0.75 -15.32
C VAL A 376 15.76 1.83 -14.89
N ALA A 377 15.60 3.05 -15.41
CA ALA A 377 16.45 4.20 -15.06
C ALA A 377 16.12 4.82 -13.68
N GLY A 378 14.96 4.52 -13.09
CA GLY A 378 14.47 5.18 -11.89
C GLY A 378 14.04 6.64 -12.10
N ASP A 379 13.64 7.01 -13.32
CA ASP A 379 13.24 8.36 -13.71
C ASP A 379 11.78 8.65 -13.30
N LEU A 380 11.59 9.00 -12.03
CA LEU A 380 10.28 9.25 -11.44
C LEU A 380 9.44 10.33 -12.16
N PRO A 381 10.01 11.47 -12.61
CA PRO A 381 9.26 12.45 -13.42
C PRO A 381 8.62 11.84 -14.67
N THR A 382 9.39 11.13 -15.49
CA THR A 382 8.87 10.48 -16.70
C THR A 382 7.85 9.39 -16.37
N MET A 383 8.06 8.64 -15.29
CA MET A 383 7.10 7.65 -14.81
C MET A 383 5.76 8.30 -14.49
N GLU A 384 5.76 9.42 -13.76
CA GLU A 384 4.53 10.13 -13.37
C GLU A 384 3.76 10.68 -14.58
N GLU A 385 4.45 11.22 -15.59
CA GLU A 385 3.83 11.65 -16.86
C GLU A 385 3.19 10.48 -17.62
N LEU A 386 3.73 9.27 -17.46
CA LEU A 386 3.27 8.04 -18.11
C LEU A 386 2.39 7.16 -17.22
N ALA A 387 1.90 7.65 -16.08
CA ALA A 387 1.14 6.85 -15.09
C ALA A 387 -0.11 6.16 -15.69
N ASN A 388 -0.75 6.76 -16.68
CA ASN A 388 -1.93 6.20 -17.35
C ASN A 388 -1.64 4.90 -18.13
N PHE A 389 -0.36 4.59 -18.37
CA PHE A 389 0.05 3.39 -19.10
C PHE A 389 0.44 2.22 -18.20
N VAL A 390 0.41 2.40 -16.87
CA VAL A 390 0.75 1.34 -15.91
C VAL A 390 -0.07 0.06 -16.08
N PRO A 391 -1.39 0.10 -16.38
CA PRO A 391 -2.17 -1.12 -16.60
C PRO A 391 -1.67 -2.00 -17.76
N TYR A 392 -0.91 -1.43 -18.69
CA TYR A 392 -0.34 -2.16 -19.83
C TYR A 392 1.07 -2.68 -19.58
N LEU A 393 1.67 -2.37 -18.42
CA LEU A 393 2.99 -2.88 -18.08
C LEU A 393 2.92 -4.37 -17.71
N PRO A 394 3.83 -5.20 -18.23
CA PRO A 394 3.95 -6.56 -17.74
C PRO A 394 4.45 -6.59 -16.29
N GLU A 395 3.97 -7.59 -15.54
CA GLU A 395 4.21 -7.73 -14.09
C GLU A 395 5.70 -7.94 -13.73
N ASN A 396 6.53 -8.30 -14.71
CA ASN A 396 7.97 -8.47 -14.55
C ASN A 396 8.69 -7.18 -14.08
N HIS A 397 8.09 -6.00 -14.24
CA HIS A 397 8.63 -4.75 -13.70
C HIS A 397 8.62 -4.71 -12.17
N LEU A 398 7.63 -5.35 -11.53
CA LEU A 398 7.62 -5.52 -10.06
C LEU A 398 8.77 -6.42 -9.61
N LEU A 399 9.01 -7.52 -10.35
CA LEU A 399 10.19 -8.37 -10.10
C LEU A 399 11.48 -7.57 -10.26
N PHE A 400 11.62 -6.81 -11.35
CA PHE A 400 12.80 -5.99 -11.59
C PHE A 400 13.07 -5.03 -10.43
N ALA A 401 12.06 -4.29 -9.99
CA ALA A 401 12.19 -3.35 -8.88
C ALA A 401 12.66 -4.04 -7.58
N ILE A 402 12.12 -5.22 -7.27
CA ILE A 402 12.56 -6.02 -6.11
C ILE A 402 14.00 -6.51 -6.30
N HIS A 403 14.35 -7.03 -7.49
CA HIS A 403 15.70 -7.53 -7.78
C HIS A 403 16.77 -6.44 -7.69
N SER A 404 16.45 -5.22 -8.12
CA SER A 404 17.34 -4.07 -8.03
C SER A 404 17.28 -3.36 -6.67
N ASN A 405 16.50 -3.88 -5.70
CA ASN A 405 16.15 -3.22 -4.43
C ASN A 405 15.77 -1.73 -4.62
N ASN A 406 15.05 -1.41 -5.70
CA ASN A 406 14.63 -0.05 -6.01
C ASN A 406 13.24 0.19 -5.41
N SER A 407 13.24 0.53 -4.12
CA SER A 407 12.02 0.74 -3.32
C SER A 407 11.13 1.85 -3.87
N LYS A 408 11.69 2.94 -4.42
CA LYS A 408 10.94 4.06 -5.01
C LYS A 408 10.14 3.64 -6.24
N VAL A 409 10.75 2.86 -7.13
CA VAL A 409 10.06 2.33 -8.31
C VAL A 409 8.97 1.33 -7.91
N LEU A 410 9.26 0.47 -6.93
CA LEU A 410 8.27 -0.46 -6.40
C LEU A 410 7.06 0.27 -5.79
N GLU A 411 7.29 1.23 -4.90
CA GLU A 411 6.25 2.05 -4.27
C GLU A 411 5.36 2.74 -5.31
N TRP A 412 5.97 3.31 -6.35
CA TRP A 412 5.25 3.93 -7.45
C TRP A 412 4.37 2.91 -8.22
N LEU A 413 4.93 1.74 -8.58
CA LEU A 413 4.18 0.68 -9.28
C LEU A 413 3.00 0.16 -8.44
N LEU A 414 3.19 -0.01 -7.13
CA LEU A 414 2.12 -0.45 -6.23
C LEU A 414 1.00 0.60 -6.13
N THR A 415 1.38 1.87 -6.03
CA THR A 415 0.45 3.00 -5.91
C THR A 415 -0.34 3.24 -7.19
N LYS A 416 0.32 3.27 -8.34
CA LYS A 416 -0.31 3.59 -9.63
C LYS A 416 -0.95 2.38 -10.31
N GLY A 417 -0.42 1.19 -10.08
CA GLY A 417 -0.90 -0.05 -10.67
C GLY A 417 -2.06 -0.72 -9.93
N ASN A 418 -2.49 -0.15 -8.79
CA ASN A 418 -3.50 -0.75 -7.91
C ASN A 418 -3.22 -2.24 -7.61
N VAL A 419 -1.95 -2.54 -7.29
CA VAL A 419 -1.49 -3.92 -7.16
C VAL A 419 -1.94 -4.50 -5.83
N LEU A 420 -2.66 -5.63 -5.89
CA LEU A 420 -3.09 -6.38 -4.71
C LEU A 420 -1.93 -7.21 -4.15
N VAL A 421 -1.10 -6.58 -3.30
CA VAL A 421 0.21 -7.09 -2.85
C VAL A 421 0.18 -8.52 -2.28
N ASN A 422 -0.88 -8.88 -1.55
CA ASN A 422 -1.02 -10.20 -0.92
C ASN A 422 -1.43 -11.33 -1.87
N GLN A 423 -1.86 -10.98 -3.07
CA GLN A 423 -2.52 -11.89 -3.99
C GLN A 423 -1.71 -12.08 -5.27
N LEU A 424 -0.99 -11.04 -5.70
CA LEU A 424 -0.12 -11.13 -6.84
C LEU A 424 0.99 -12.15 -6.55
N GLN A 425 1.01 -13.20 -7.36
CA GLN A 425 2.08 -14.19 -7.36
C GLN A 425 2.80 -14.17 -8.69
N LEU A 426 4.12 -14.04 -8.62
CA LEU A 426 4.98 -14.02 -9.79
C LEU A 426 5.80 -15.31 -9.83
N SER A 427 6.08 -15.80 -11.04
CA SER A 427 6.98 -16.93 -11.21
C SER A 427 8.40 -16.50 -10.85
N TYR A 428 8.94 -17.05 -9.76
CA TYR A 428 10.30 -16.80 -9.31
C TYR A 428 10.96 -18.13 -8.99
N GLN A 429 12.06 -18.43 -9.69
CA GLN A 429 12.73 -19.75 -9.65
C GLN A 429 11.79 -20.91 -10.01
N GLY A 430 10.89 -20.70 -10.98
CA GLY A 430 9.95 -21.72 -11.46
C GLY A 430 8.77 -22.02 -10.54
N LYS A 431 8.61 -21.30 -9.43
CA LYS A 431 7.48 -21.44 -8.51
C LYS A 431 6.70 -20.12 -8.38
N PRO A 432 5.37 -20.17 -8.19
CA PRO A 432 4.58 -18.97 -7.91
C PRO A 432 4.84 -18.47 -6.49
N ARG A 433 5.30 -17.23 -6.35
CA ARG A 433 5.62 -16.61 -5.05
C ARG A 433 5.03 -15.22 -4.91
N THR A 434 4.69 -14.82 -3.68
CA THR A 434 4.20 -13.46 -3.43
C THR A 434 5.32 -12.44 -3.53
N LEU A 435 4.99 -11.16 -3.73
CA LEU A 435 5.99 -10.09 -3.77
C LEU A 435 6.83 -10.02 -2.48
N LEU A 436 6.20 -10.20 -1.32
CA LEU A 436 6.89 -10.16 -0.02
C LEU A 436 7.87 -11.34 0.14
N GLU A 437 7.47 -12.53 -0.31
CA GLU A 437 8.33 -13.72 -0.31
C GLU A 437 9.54 -13.52 -1.22
N ILE A 438 9.35 -12.94 -2.41
CA ILE A 438 10.44 -12.66 -3.35
C ILE A 438 11.41 -11.63 -2.76
N ALA A 439 10.91 -10.56 -2.14
CA ALA A 439 11.74 -9.56 -1.47
C ALA A 439 12.54 -10.16 -0.30
N TYR A 440 11.93 -11.05 0.48
CA TYR A 440 12.60 -11.80 1.54
C TYR A 440 13.73 -12.69 0.97
N LEU A 441 13.44 -13.51 -0.05
CA LEU A 441 14.43 -14.42 -0.67
C LEU A 441 15.58 -13.66 -1.35
N LYS A 442 15.34 -12.45 -1.84
CA LYS A 442 16.37 -11.57 -2.43
C LYS A 442 17.13 -10.72 -1.43
N ASN A 443 16.73 -10.73 -0.16
CA ASN A 443 17.22 -9.81 0.86
C ASN A 443 17.08 -8.32 0.44
N SER A 444 15.99 -7.99 -0.27
CA SER A 444 15.69 -6.62 -0.73
C SER A 444 14.98 -5.84 0.38
N VAL A 445 15.74 -5.39 1.38
CA VAL A 445 15.23 -4.84 2.65
C VAL A 445 14.30 -3.64 2.44
N ASP A 446 14.67 -2.71 1.57
CA ASP A 446 13.86 -1.50 1.35
C ASP A 446 12.55 -1.83 0.61
N CYS A 447 12.61 -2.74 -0.36
CA CYS A 447 11.41 -3.25 -1.02
C CYS A 447 10.50 -4.02 -0.05
N PHE A 448 11.08 -4.80 0.88
CA PHE A 448 10.33 -5.50 1.91
C PHE A 448 9.58 -4.52 2.82
N LYS A 449 10.23 -3.42 3.24
CA LYS A 449 9.58 -2.33 4.00
C LYS A 449 8.41 -1.71 3.24
N VAL A 450 8.60 -1.37 1.96
CA VAL A 450 7.54 -0.81 1.10
C VAL A 450 6.36 -1.78 1.00
N LEU A 451 6.61 -3.05 0.76
CA LEU A 451 5.54 -4.06 0.65
C LEU A 451 4.73 -4.16 1.93
N LEU A 452 5.37 -4.19 3.10
CA LEU A 452 4.67 -4.15 4.40
C LEU A 452 3.84 -2.87 4.57
N ALA A 453 4.38 -1.71 4.17
CA ALA A 453 3.65 -0.45 4.20
C ALA A 453 2.41 -0.44 3.29
N HIS A 454 2.48 -1.14 2.15
CA HIS A 454 1.33 -1.39 1.26
C HIS A 454 0.45 -2.58 1.68
N GLY A 455 0.55 -3.01 2.94
CA GLY A 455 -0.35 -4.00 3.53
C GLY A 455 0.00 -5.45 3.19
N ALA A 456 1.23 -5.74 2.73
CA ALA A 456 1.70 -7.12 2.62
C ALA A 456 1.64 -7.80 3.99
N SER A 457 1.02 -8.97 4.05
CA SER A 457 0.92 -9.75 5.27
C SER A 457 2.25 -10.43 5.54
N PRO A 458 2.90 -10.16 6.68
CA PRO A 458 4.10 -10.89 7.06
C PRO A 458 3.79 -12.35 7.42
N PHE A 459 2.51 -12.72 7.51
CA PHE A 459 2.05 -14.07 7.81
C PHE A 459 1.89 -14.96 6.57
N ILE A 460 2.29 -14.49 5.39
CA ILE A 460 2.40 -15.34 4.20
C ILE A 460 3.36 -16.49 4.50
N LEU A 461 2.98 -17.70 4.09
CA LEU A 461 3.77 -18.91 4.32
C LEU A 461 4.90 -19.02 3.30
N ALA A 462 6.09 -19.36 3.76
CA ALA A 462 7.25 -19.73 2.95
C ALA A 462 7.13 -21.19 2.47
N GLU A 463 8.14 -21.69 1.75
CA GLU A 463 8.13 -23.05 1.18
C GLU A 463 7.98 -24.17 2.22
N ASP A 464 8.48 -23.95 3.43
CA ASP A 464 8.38 -24.89 4.54
C ASP A 464 7.01 -24.86 5.25
N GLY A 465 6.10 -24.00 4.79
CA GLY A 465 4.78 -23.80 5.37
C GLY A 465 4.79 -22.95 6.64
N LEU A 466 5.94 -22.38 7.03
CA LEU A 466 6.02 -21.44 8.15
C LEU A 466 5.89 -19.98 7.67
N PRO A 467 5.33 -19.08 8.49
CA PRO A 467 5.21 -17.67 8.11
C PRO A 467 6.56 -16.98 7.86
N ILE A 468 6.64 -16.06 6.90
CA ILE A 468 7.83 -15.20 6.68
C ILE A 468 8.18 -14.43 7.97
N ALA A 469 7.16 -13.96 8.70
CA ALA A 469 7.30 -13.34 10.02
C ALA A 469 8.14 -14.18 10.99
N HIS A 470 7.96 -15.50 11.00
CA HIS A 470 8.72 -16.41 11.86
C HIS A 470 10.20 -16.41 11.45
N HIS A 471 10.47 -16.63 10.17
CA HIS A 471 11.83 -16.66 9.62
C HIS A 471 12.60 -15.36 9.88
N VAL A 472 11.95 -14.22 9.65
CA VAL A 472 12.53 -12.90 9.93
C VAL A 472 12.71 -12.65 11.43
N SER A 473 11.83 -13.17 12.28
CA SER A 473 11.94 -13.02 13.75
C SER A 473 13.07 -13.87 14.36
N LEU A 474 13.45 -14.98 13.73
CA LEU A 474 14.63 -15.76 14.14
C LEU A 474 15.93 -14.99 13.90
N GLN A 475 15.96 -14.13 12.88
CA GLN A 475 17.10 -13.28 12.54
C GLN A 475 17.07 -11.97 13.33
N ARG A 476 17.14 -12.03 14.67
CA ARG A 476 16.92 -10.88 15.57
C ARG A 476 17.74 -9.61 15.25
N HIS A 477 18.89 -9.76 14.60
CA HIS A 477 19.79 -8.67 14.22
C HIS A 477 19.85 -8.42 12.71
N GLY A 478 19.04 -9.13 11.92
CA GLY A 478 19.01 -8.96 10.47
C GLY A 478 18.30 -7.67 10.06
N PRO A 479 18.69 -7.05 8.94
CA PRO A 479 18.05 -5.81 8.47
C PRO A 479 16.55 -5.99 8.15
N MET A 480 16.14 -7.20 7.76
CA MET A 480 14.73 -7.58 7.60
C MET A 480 13.94 -7.58 8.92
N HIS A 481 14.60 -7.92 10.04
CA HIS A 481 13.98 -7.87 11.36
C HIS A 481 13.68 -6.42 11.74
N GLY A 482 14.61 -5.50 11.50
CA GLY A 482 14.38 -4.06 11.69
C GLY A 482 13.17 -3.56 10.88
N ALA A 483 13.07 -3.94 9.61
CA ALA A 483 11.92 -3.65 8.75
C ALA A 483 10.60 -4.19 9.31
N LEU A 484 10.60 -5.44 9.77
CA LEU A 484 9.42 -6.06 10.38
C LEU A 484 9.02 -5.36 11.67
N ILE A 485 9.96 -5.04 12.57
CA ILE A 485 9.67 -4.38 13.84
C ILE A 485 9.09 -2.97 13.62
N GLU A 486 9.64 -2.19 12.68
CA GLU A 486 9.07 -0.88 12.31
C GLU A 486 7.59 -1.00 11.92
N HIS A 487 7.25 -2.03 11.15
CA HIS A 487 5.87 -2.33 10.77
C HIS A 487 5.02 -2.86 11.94
N VAL A 488 5.56 -3.78 12.76
CA VAL A 488 4.87 -4.35 13.93
C VAL A 488 4.51 -3.28 14.96
N VAL A 489 5.39 -2.29 15.16
CA VAL A 489 5.11 -1.14 16.02
C VAL A 489 3.90 -0.35 15.50
N SER A 490 3.70 -0.28 14.19
CA SER A 490 2.51 0.36 13.59
C SER A 490 1.23 -0.45 13.74
N LEU A 491 1.32 -1.79 13.82
CA LEU A 491 0.18 -2.73 13.84
C LEU A 491 -0.24 -3.21 15.23
N ASN A 492 0.29 -2.64 16.31
CA ASN A 492 0.22 -3.15 17.69
C ASN A 492 1.07 -4.42 17.90
N TYR A 493 2.17 -4.22 18.64
CA TYR A 493 3.18 -5.23 18.96
C TYR A 493 2.59 -6.50 19.61
N GLN A 494 1.61 -6.35 20.49
CA GLN A 494 1.06 -7.48 21.24
C GLN A 494 0.21 -8.40 20.35
N SER A 495 -0.61 -7.83 19.47
CA SER A 495 -1.43 -8.60 18.54
C SER A 495 -0.57 -9.37 17.55
N PHE A 496 0.54 -8.77 17.07
CA PHE A 496 1.45 -9.44 16.15
C PHE A 496 2.04 -10.73 16.72
N TYR A 497 2.69 -10.67 17.90
CA TYR A 497 3.33 -11.86 18.47
C TYR A 497 2.33 -12.89 18.97
N LYS A 498 1.17 -12.43 19.48
CA LYS A 498 0.06 -13.34 19.77
C LYS A 498 -0.33 -14.11 18.51
N HIS A 499 -0.51 -13.40 17.40
CA HIS A 499 -0.93 -13.99 16.14
C HIS A 499 0.10 -14.98 15.58
N LEU A 500 1.38 -14.58 15.58
CA LEU A 500 2.47 -15.45 15.15
C LEU A 500 2.51 -16.76 15.97
N ALA A 501 2.36 -16.67 17.29
CA ALA A 501 2.28 -17.86 18.15
C ALA A 501 1.09 -18.75 17.79
N THR A 502 -0.10 -18.20 17.58
CA THR A 502 -1.31 -18.95 17.19
C THR A 502 -1.13 -19.68 15.85
N ILE A 503 -0.52 -19.05 14.84
CA ILE A 503 -0.25 -19.71 13.56
C ILE A 503 0.71 -20.89 13.76
N LEU A 504 1.79 -20.69 14.50
CA LEU A 504 2.79 -21.74 14.74
C LEU A 504 2.22 -22.92 15.53
N GLU A 505 1.37 -22.67 16.53
CA GLU A 505 0.66 -23.72 17.26
C GLU A 505 -0.22 -24.55 16.32
N SER A 506 -0.96 -23.88 15.43
CA SER A 506 -1.79 -24.53 14.43
C SER A 506 -0.95 -25.38 13.47
N TYR A 507 0.21 -24.89 13.05
CA TYR A 507 1.15 -25.62 12.21
C TYR A 507 1.72 -26.86 12.93
N VAL A 508 2.13 -26.72 14.19
CA VAL A 508 2.64 -27.82 15.02
C VAL A 508 1.60 -28.93 15.21
N MET A 509 0.32 -28.55 15.36
CA MET A 509 -0.78 -29.51 15.53
C MET A 509 -1.14 -30.28 14.25
N ARG A 510 -0.97 -29.66 13.07
CA ARG A 510 -1.41 -30.23 11.79
C ARG A 510 -0.31 -30.98 11.04
N SER A 511 0.94 -30.63 11.29
CA SER A 511 2.07 -31.12 10.51
C SER A 511 2.73 -32.33 11.17
N ASP A 512 3.14 -33.30 10.35
CA ASP A 512 3.94 -34.43 10.82
C ASP A 512 5.41 -33.99 10.99
N LEU A 513 5.69 -33.40 12.14
CA LEU A 513 7.01 -32.85 12.48
C LEU A 513 7.82 -33.85 13.30
N SER A 514 9.13 -33.88 13.06
CA SER A 514 10.06 -34.58 13.93
C SER A 514 9.97 -34.02 15.37
N PRO A 515 10.23 -34.85 16.40
CA PRO A 515 10.21 -34.39 17.79
C PRO A 515 11.10 -33.17 18.02
N VAL A 516 12.29 -33.16 17.42
CA VAL A 516 13.25 -32.04 17.52
C VAL A 516 12.65 -30.75 16.94
N ARG A 517 12.06 -30.81 15.74
CA ARG A 517 11.47 -29.63 15.10
C ARG A 517 10.24 -29.13 15.86
N ARG A 518 9.45 -30.03 16.42
CA ARG A 518 8.33 -29.70 17.30
C ARG A 518 8.80 -28.94 18.54
N ASP A 519 9.85 -29.41 19.21
CA ASP A 519 10.41 -28.78 20.41
C ASP A 519 11.04 -27.41 20.11
N GLU A 520 11.68 -27.24 18.94
CA GLU A 520 12.16 -25.93 18.46
C GLU A 520 11.02 -24.93 18.28
N LEU A 521 9.94 -25.32 17.58
CA LEU A 521 8.80 -24.44 17.36
C LEU A 521 8.07 -24.14 18.67
N GLN A 522 7.98 -25.10 19.59
CA GLN A 522 7.36 -24.90 20.90
C GLN A 522 8.14 -23.90 21.76
N ARG A 523 9.47 -23.90 21.67
CA ARG A 523 10.32 -22.86 22.28
C ARG A 523 10.04 -21.50 21.66
N CYS A 524 10.01 -21.40 20.32
CA CYS A 524 9.68 -20.14 19.63
C CYS A 524 8.29 -19.61 20.02
N ILE A 525 7.27 -20.47 20.08
CA ILE A 525 5.91 -20.12 20.53
C ILE A 525 5.95 -19.54 21.95
N THR A 526 6.73 -20.15 22.84
CA THR A 526 6.91 -19.66 24.22
C THR A 526 7.56 -18.28 24.22
N ASP A 527 8.62 -18.09 23.44
CA ASP A 527 9.30 -16.79 23.29
C ASP A 527 8.35 -15.70 22.77
N TYR A 528 7.54 -16.00 21.75
CA TYR A 528 6.57 -15.04 21.22
C TYR A 528 5.45 -14.69 22.22
N ARG A 529 5.00 -15.67 23.03
CA ARG A 529 4.04 -15.42 24.12
C ARG A 529 4.66 -14.55 25.22
N LEU A 530 5.95 -14.71 25.52
CA LEU A 530 6.67 -13.83 26.43
C LEU A 530 6.80 -12.43 25.84
N ALA A 531 7.18 -12.32 24.56
CA ALA A 531 7.28 -11.06 23.83
C ALA A 531 5.96 -10.28 23.85
N LYS A 532 4.81 -10.95 23.67
CA LYS A 532 3.47 -10.36 23.80
C LYS A 532 3.28 -9.61 25.13
N ASN A 533 3.84 -10.13 26.23
CA ASN A 533 3.66 -9.57 27.57
C ASN A 533 4.62 -8.41 27.88
N LEU A 534 5.65 -8.19 27.06
CA LEU A 534 6.49 -7.00 27.15
C LEU A 534 5.65 -5.79 26.73
N LYS A 535 5.19 -5.02 27.73
CA LYS A 535 4.65 -3.68 27.50
C LYS A 535 5.80 -2.78 27.07
N LEU A 536 6.00 -2.63 25.76
CA LEU A 536 6.79 -1.51 25.25
C LEU A 536 6.07 -0.21 25.65
N PRO A 537 6.73 0.74 26.34
CA PRO A 537 6.10 1.99 26.75
C PRO A 537 5.74 2.82 25.51
N VAL A 538 4.45 2.97 25.23
CA VAL A 538 3.95 3.61 24.01
C VAL A 538 4.13 5.14 24.04
N SER A 539 4.86 5.67 23.06
CA SER A 539 4.54 6.87 22.28
C SER A 539 5.40 6.86 21.00
N SER A 540 4.74 6.79 19.85
CA SER A 540 5.32 6.49 18.53
C SER A 540 6.24 7.56 17.94
N ALA A 541 6.29 8.79 18.48
CA ALA A 541 7.22 9.81 17.99
C ALA A 541 8.60 9.73 18.68
N GLY A 542 8.63 9.34 19.96
CA GLY A 542 9.87 9.17 20.72
C GLY A 542 10.58 7.85 20.41
N LEU A 543 9.81 6.79 20.15
CA LEU A 543 10.35 5.45 19.91
C LEU A 543 11.04 5.30 18.55
N THR A 544 10.62 5.97 17.49
CA THR A 544 11.34 5.88 16.20
C THR A 544 12.74 6.47 16.32
N HIS A 545 12.92 7.50 17.14
CA HIS A 545 14.24 8.09 17.42
C HIS A 545 15.06 7.23 18.38
N ILE A 546 14.43 6.64 19.41
CA ILE A 546 15.07 5.75 20.39
C ILE A 546 15.46 4.40 19.78
N ALA A 547 14.59 3.81 18.94
CA ALA A 547 14.86 2.57 18.21
C ALA A 547 15.93 2.78 17.15
N ARG A 548 15.85 3.84 16.32
CA ARG A 548 16.94 4.17 15.36
C ARG A 548 18.26 4.45 16.08
N SER A 549 18.24 5.16 17.21
CA SER A 549 19.43 5.41 18.02
C SER A 549 19.99 4.10 18.60
N ASN A 550 19.14 3.24 19.18
CA ASN A 550 19.55 1.95 19.75
C ASN A 550 20.06 0.98 18.70
N THR A 551 19.43 0.91 17.52
CA THR A 551 19.89 0.06 16.43
C THR A 551 21.24 0.56 15.91
N SER A 552 21.45 1.88 15.74
CA SER A 552 22.76 2.43 15.35
C SER A 552 23.86 2.25 16.42
N LEU A 553 23.46 2.23 17.70
CA LEU A 553 24.34 1.96 18.84
C LEU A 553 24.75 0.49 18.87
N ILE A 554 23.79 -0.43 18.69
CA ILE A 554 24.03 -1.88 18.65
C ILE A 554 24.85 -2.24 17.41
N GLU A 555 24.55 -1.67 16.24
CA GLU A 555 25.35 -1.80 15.01
C GLU A 555 26.77 -1.27 15.23
N GLY A 556 26.91 -0.10 15.88
CA GLY A 556 28.22 0.46 16.22
C GLY A 556 29.02 -0.37 17.23
N VAL A 557 28.37 -1.12 18.12
CA VAL A 557 29.01 -2.07 19.06
C VAL A 557 29.42 -3.33 18.30
N HIS A 558 28.54 -3.89 17.47
CA HIS A 558 28.83 -5.06 16.63
C HIS A 558 30.01 -4.83 15.69
N ASP A 559 30.05 -3.67 15.02
CA ASP A 559 31.13 -3.30 14.10
C ASP A 559 32.48 -3.10 14.79
N THR A 560 32.47 -2.75 16.09
CA THR A 560 33.71 -2.41 16.83
C THR A 560 34.28 -3.62 17.59
N PHE A 561 33.43 -4.53 18.08
CA PHE A 561 33.86 -5.61 18.98
C PHE A 561 33.75 -7.02 18.38
N GLY A 562 33.07 -7.19 17.25
CA GLY A 562 32.78 -8.50 16.68
C GLY A 562 31.73 -9.29 17.49
N GLU A 563 31.02 -10.19 16.81
CA GLU A 563 29.94 -10.97 17.43
C GLU A 563 30.44 -11.83 18.60
N ASP A 564 31.66 -12.36 18.53
CA ASP A 564 32.22 -13.26 19.53
C ASP A 564 32.44 -12.58 20.90
N PHE A 565 32.89 -11.32 20.91
CA PHE A 565 33.10 -10.58 22.15
C PHE A 565 31.77 -10.22 22.82
N ILE A 566 30.83 -9.70 22.04
CA ILE A 566 29.48 -9.38 22.53
C ILE A 566 28.83 -10.66 23.06
N HIS A 567 28.93 -11.75 22.32
CA HIS A 567 28.43 -13.04 22.75
C HIS A 567 29.12 -13.51 24.04
N SER A 568 30.44 -13.32 24.20
CA SER A 568 31.14 -13.70 25.44
C SER A 568 30.67 -12.89 26.67
N ILE A 569 30.36 -11.61 26.50
CA ILE A 569 29.85 -10.74 27.56
C ILE A 569 28.38 -11.06 27.87
N GLU A 570 27.54 -11.21 26.86
CA GLU A 570 26.13 -11.57 27.01
C GLU A 570 25.97 -12.97 27.60
N THR A 571 26.88 -13.88 27.28
CA THR A 571 26.85 -15.24 27.82
C THR A 571 27.45 -15.34 29.22
N SER A 572 28.21 -14.35 29.69
CA SER A 572 28.75 -14.31 31.05
C SER A 572 27.61 -14.38 32.10
N PRO A 573 27.61 -15.38 32.99
CA PRO A 573 26.60 -15.52 34.03
C PRO A 573 26.57 -14.31 34.99
N GLU A 574 27.74 -13.73 35.29
CA GLU A 574 27.85 -12.58 36.19
C GLU A 574 27.25 -11.31 35.56
N VAL A 575 27.56 -11.05 34.30
CA VAL A 575 27.01 -9.90 33.56
C VAL A 575 25.49 -10.02 33.44
N ARG A 576 24.97 -11.23 33.13
CA ARG A 576 23.51 -11.46 33.09
C ARG A 576 22.86 -11.22 34.44
N ALA A 577 23.41 -11.79 35.52
CA ALA A 577 22.87 -11.60 36.86
C ALA A 577 22.79 -10.11 37.24
N LYS A 578 23.85 -9.34 36.94
CA LYS A 578 23.91 -7.90 37.22
C LYS A 578 22.98 -7.09 36.32
N ARG A 579 22.86 -7.45 35.04
CA ARG A 579 21.91 -6.82 34.12
C ARG A 579 20.48 -7.02 34.61
N ASP A 580 20.14 -8.23 35.02
CA ASP A 580 18.79 -8.55 35.50
C ASP A 580 18.47 -7.83 36.82
N GLU A 581 19.46 -7.71 37.72
CA GLU A 581 19.38 -6.87 38.93
C GLU A 581 19.13 -5.40 38.59
N LEU A 582 19.90 -4.85 37.64
CA LEU A 582 19.75 -3.47 37.18
C LEU A 582 18.37 -3.23 36.54
N LEU A 583 17.90 -4.15 35.69
CA LEU A 583 16.58 -4.05 35.05
C LEU A 583 15.44 -4.11 36.07
N ALA A 584 15.56 -4.93 37.12
CA ALA A 584 14.59 -4.98 38.21
C ALA A 584 14.53 -3.64 38.97
N LEU A 585 15.69 -3.05 39.30
CA LEU A 585 15.79 -1.74 39.95
C LEU A 585 15.27 -0.60 39.07
N GLN A 586 15.58 -0.64 37.78
CA GLN A 586 15.04 0.31 36.80
C GLN A 586 13.51 0.22 36.73
N ALA A 587 12.96 -0.99 36.63
CA ALA A 587 11.51 -1.18 36.62
C ALA A 587 10.84 -0.66 37.89
N GLU A 588 11.46 -0.84 39.06
CA GLU A 588 10.98 -0.26 40.32
C GLU A 588 11.06 1.27 40.32
N TYR A 589 12.17 1.83 39.85
CA TYR A 589 12.37 3.28 39.78
C TYR A 589 11.37 3.94 38.82
N LEU A 590 11.16 3.37 37.64
CA LEU A 590 10.21 3.86 36.64
C LEU A 590 8.77 3.86 37.15
N LYS A 591 8.36 2.89 37.97
CA LYS A 591 7.04 2.89 38.63
C LYS A 591 6.83 4.08 39.56
N LYS A 592 7.90 4.71 40.05
CA LYS A 592 7.86 5.86 40.96
C LYS A 592 7.97 7.22 40.23
N LEU A 593 8.18 7.23 38.90
CA LEU A 593 8.33 8.46 38.12
C LEU A 593 7.00 8.98 37.57
N SER A 594 6.89 10.30 37.45
CA SER A 594 5.83 10.91 36.64
C SER A 594 6.13 10.77 35.13
N PRO A 595 5.12 10.86 34.25
CA PRO A 595 5.30 10.74 32.80
C PRO A 595 6.30 11.74 32.18
N GLY A 596 6.49 12.92 32.79
CA GLY A 596 7.45 13.92 32.33
C GLY A 596 8.91 13.58 32.70
N GLU A 597 9.12 12.97 33.86
CA GLU A 597 10.44 12.57 34.35
C GLU A 597 10.97 11.32 33.64
N PHE A 598 10.06 10.43 33.23
CA PHE A 598 10.36 9.23 32.44
C PHE A 598 11.21 9.53 31.20
N ARG A 599 10.88 10.61 30.47
CA ARG A 599 11.59 10.99 29.23
C ARG A 599 13.02 11.45 29.50
N LYS A 600 13.27 12.13 30.63
CA LYS A 600 14.61 12.62 31.00
C LYS A 600 15.53 11.47 31.44
N VAL A 601 15.02 10.53 32.23
CA VAL A 601 15.80 9.38 32.74
C VAL A 601 16.22 8.42 31.63
N ASN A 602 15.35 8.18 30.65
CA ASN A 602 15.68 7.31 29.52
C ASN A 602 16.80 7.90 28.63
N LYS A 603 16.87 9.23 28.51
CA LYS A 603 17.94 9.93 27.76
C LYS A 603 19.31 9.71 28.42
N ILE A 604 19.40 9.83 29.75
CA ILE A 604 20.64 9.66 30.52
C ILE A 604 21.20 8.24 30.35
N GLY A 605 20.34 7.22 30.40
CA GLY A 605 20.76 5.82 30.19
C GLY A 605 21.33 5.57 28.79
N GLN A 606 20.76 6.19 27.75
CA GLN A 606 21.26 6.06 26.37
C GLN A 606 22.57 6.82 26.14
N ASP A 607 22.71 8.01 26.75
CA ASP A 607 23.93 8.81 26.61
C ASP A 607 25.13 8.13 27.30
N TRP A 608 24.91 7.41 28.40
CA TRP A 608 25.97 6.60 29.04
C TRP A 608 26.47 5.46 28.15
N ILE A 609 25.55 4.70 27.53
CA ILE A 609 25.92 3.61 26.59
C ILE A 609 26.71 4.18 25.40
N ARG A 610 26.26 5.32 24.83
CA ARG A 610 26.96 6.01 23.74
C ARG A 610 28.38 6.41 24.13
N LYS A 611 28.56 7.01 25.30
CA LYS A 611 29.87 7.46 25.81
C LYS A 611 30.86 6.30 26.03
N ILE A 612 30.40 5.13 26.49
CA ILE A 612 31.26 3.94 26.61
C ILE A 612 31.77 3.49 25.24
N ILE A 613 30.89 3.47 24.24
CA ILE A 613 31.24 3.05 22.88
C ILE A 613 32.22 4.04 22.24
N GLU A 614 31.99 5.34 22.40
CA GLU A 614 32.89 6.38 21.89
C GLU A 614 34.27 6.38 22.58
N PHE A 615 34.32 6.13 23.89
CA PHE A 615 35.57 6.00 24.61
C PHE A 615 36.41 4.82 24.11
N GLN A 616 35.80 3.66 23.91
CA GLN A 616 36.55 2.51 23.40
C GLN A 616 37.04 2.69 21.97
N LYS A 617 36.22 3.29 21.10
CA LYS A 617 36.65 3.66 19.74
C LYS A 617 37.90 4.56 19.75
N LYS A 618 38.01 5.43 20.76
CA LYS A 618 39.12 6.37 20.92
C LYS A 618 40.37 5.76 21.56
N HIS A 619 40.24 4.72 22.38
CA HIS A 619 41.33 4.23 23.23
C HIS A 619 41.79 2.78 22.99
N HIS A 620 41.15 2.00 22.11
CA HIS A 620 41.56 0.63 21.74
C HIS A 620 41.89 -0.30 22.92
N TYR A 621 41.25 -0.12 24.08
CA TYR A 621 41.42 -1.02 25.23
C TYR A 621 40.49 -2.22 25.12
N GLU A 622 41.01 -3.42 25.40
CA GLU A 622 40.20 -4.61 25.71
C GLU A 622 39.47 -4.36 27.03
N ILE A 623 38.17 -4.06 26.97
CA ILE A 623 37.32 -4.08 28.16
C ILE A 623 37.18 -5.53 28.60
N THR A 624 37.54 -5.80 29.85
CA THR A 624 37.33 -7.12 30.47
C THR A 624 35.90 -7.24 30.99
N THR A 625 35.37 -8.47 31.05
CA THR A 625 34.10 -8.78 31.71
C THR A 625 34.02 -8.20 33.12
N GLN A 626 35.14 -8.15 33.85
CA GLN A 626 35.22 -7.58 35.19
C GLN A 626 34.94 -6.07 35.23
N GLN A 627 35.44 -5.31 34.25
CA GLN A 627 35.15 -3.87 34.14
C GLN A 627 33.69 -3.61 33.77
N VAL A 628 33.07 -4.50 32.99
CA VAL A 628 31.62 -4.44 32.71
C VAL A 628 30.82 -4.69 33.98
N VAL A 629 31.20 -5.70 34.77
CA VAL A 629 30.56 -6.01 36.05
C VAL A 629 30.70 -4.84 37.03
N GLU A 630 31.89 -4.24 37.17
CA GLU A 630 32.09 -3.05 38.01
C GLU A 630 31.25 -1.85 37.54
N GLY A 631 31.14 -1.65 36.22
CA GLY A 631 30.27 -0.63 35.63
C GLY A 631 28.80 -0.86 35.98
N LEU A 632 28.33 -2.11 35.86
CA LEU A 632 26.97 -2.49 36.25
C LEU A 632 26.73 -2.35 37.75
N ASP A 633 27.69 -2.70 38.60
CA ASP A 633 27.60 -2.54 40.06
C ASP A 633 27.48 -1.07 40.47
N ASN A 634 28.23 -0.18 39.82
CA ASN A 634 28.13 1.26 40.05
C ASN A 634 26.75 1.80 39.65
N LEU A 635 26.22 1.35 38.51
CA LEU A 635 24.87 1.71 38.06
C LEU A 635 23.79 1.17 39.00
N ILE A 636 23.89 -0.10 39.42
CA ILE A 636 23.00 -0.73 40.40
C ILE A 636 22.97 0.11 41.68
N LYS A 637 24.15 0.46 42.22
CA LYS A 637 24.27 1.29 43.41
C LYS A 637 23.65 2.68 43.21
N GLN A 638 23.84 3.29 42.03
CA GLN A 638 23.24 4.57 41.69
C GLN A 638 21.71 4.49 41.68
N TYR A 639 21.12 3.47 41.04
CA TYR A 639 19.66 3.27 41.02
C TYR A 639 19.08 2.99 42.41
N GLN A 640 19.78 2.24 43.25
CA GLN A 640 19.38 2.02 44.66
C GLN A 640 19.34 3.35 45.43
N LEU A 641 20.34 4.21 45.26
CA LEU A 641 20.37 5.53 45.89
C LEU A 641 19.27 6.45 45.34
N MET A 642 18.99 6.41 44.03
CA MET A 642 17.90 7.17 43.41
C MET A 642 16.52 6.72 43.90
N LEU A 643 16.31 5.41 44.08
CA LEU A 643 15.10 4.86 44.69
C LEU A 643 14.93 5.37 46.13
N ARG A 644 15.99 5.30 46.94
CA ARG A 644 15.96 5.79 48.32
C ARG A 644 15.70 7.30 48.38
N GLN A 645 16.35 8.06 47.52
CA GLN A 645 16.17 9.52 47.42
C GLN A 645 14.71 9.87 47.12
N ARG A 646 14.04 9.12 46.22
CA ARG A 646 12.62 9.32 45.93
C ARG A 646 11.72 9.04 47.13
N ASP A 647 12.02 8.01 47.90
CA ASP A 647 11.26 7.71 49.12
C ASP A 647 11.43 8.83 50.15
N VAL A 648 12.66 9.35 50.33
CA VAL A 648 12.94 10.49 51.21
C VAL A 648 12.21 11.76 50.74
N VAL A 649 12.20 12.06 49.43
CA VAL A 649 11.46 13.19 48.86
C VAL A 649 9.95 13.03 49.07
N LYS A 650 9.41 11.83 48.92
CA LYS A 650 8.00 11.55 49.19
C LYS A 650 7.64 11.79 50.66
N GLU A 651 8.52 11.43 51.58
CA GLU A 651 8.36 11.73 53.01
C GLU A 651 8.47 13.25 53.28
N LEU A 652 9.45 13.94 52.69
CA LEU A 652 9.59 15.40 52.78
C LEU A 652 8.35 16.14 52.28
N ASN A 653 7.73 15.67 51.20
CA ASN A 653 6.51 16.23 50.64
C ASN A 653 5.30 16.14 51.60
N ARG A 654 5.31 15.23 52.59
CA ARG A 654 4.25 15.20 53.63
C ARG A 654 4.30 16.42 54.56
N TYR A 655 5.44 17.08 54.63
CA TYR A 655 5.63 18.32 55.39
C TYR A 655 5.40 19.56 54.52
N ALA A 656 5.31 19.42 53.19
CA ALA A 656 5.01 20.52 52.28
C ALA A 656 3.58 21.04 52.49
N GLY A 657 3.41 22.36 52.54
CA GLY A 657 2.11 23.02 52.73
C GLY A 657 1.66 23.22 54.19
N ARG A 658 2.44 22.77 55.18
CA ARG A 658 2.15 22.99 56.60
C ARG A 658 3.03 24.11 57.17
N GLN A 659 2.41 25.15 57.73
CA GLN A 659 3.14 26.24 58.39
C GLN A 659 3.59 25.81 59.79
N TYR A 660 4.85 25.42 59.92
CA TYR A 660 5.47 25.13 61.21
C TYR A 660 6.27 26.34 61.71
N ARG A 661 6.07 26.75 62.97
CA ARG A 661 6.88 27.81 63.60
C ARG A 661 8.36 27.42 63.78
N LYS A 662 8.67 26.12 63.84
CA LYS A 662 10.02 25.54 63.82
C LYS A 662 9.97 24.22 63.04
N ALA A 663 10.92 24.01 62.13
CA ALA A 663 11.01 22.77 61.36
C ALA A 663 11.15 21.54 62.29
N PRO A 664 10.30 20.51 62.14
CA PRO A 664 10.40 19.27 62.91
C PRO A 664 11.80 18.64 62.80
N ARG A 665 12.26 17.96 63.86
CA ARG A 665 13.57 17.27 63.86
C ARG A 665 13.66 16.25 62.71
N GLU A 666 12.57 15.54 62.45
CA GLU A 666 12.44 14.58 61.35
C GLU A 666 12.64 15.24 59.98
N TYR A 667 12.06 16.41 59.74
CA TYR A 667 12.24 17.16 58.50
C TYR A 667 13.71 17.53 58.26
N LYS A 668 14.42 17.98 59.32
CA LYS A 668 15.85 18.29 59.24
C LYS A 668 16.69 17.04 58.94
N ALA A 669 16.35 15.91 59.55
CA ALA A 669 17.02 14.64 59.32
C ALA A 669 16.82 14.16 57.87
N LEU A 670 15.58 14.18 57.36
CA LEU A 670 15.26 13.81 55.98
C LEU A 670 15.91 14.74 54.95
N THR A 671 16.02 16.03 55.25
CA THR A 671 16.73 16.99 54.37
C THR A 671 18.22 16.69 54.31
N ALA A 672 18.84 16.40 55.45
CA ALA A 672 20.24 16.01 55.51
C ALA A 672 20.50 14.67 54.79
N GLU A 673 19.60 13.71 54.95
CA GLU A 673 19.65 12.43 54.23
C GLU A 673 19.53 12.64 52.72
N ASN A 674 18.55 13.44 52.26
CA ASN A 674 18.39 13.75 50.84
C ASN A 674 19.63 14.40 50.23
N ASN A 675 20.25 15.36 50.93
CA ASN A 675 21.47 16.02 50.47
C ASN A 675 22.66 15.06 50.41
N SER A 676 22.78 14.15 51.38
CA SER A 676 23.79 13.09 51.38
C SER A 676 23.62 12.13 50.20
N LEU A 677 22.37 11.69 49.95
CA LEU A 677 22.04 10.83 48.81
C LEU A 677 22.35 11.50 47.47
N LEU A 678 22.00 12.78 47.32
CA LEU A 678 22.32 13.56 46.12
C LEU A 678 23.83 13.69 45.90
N ALA A 679 24.61 13.93 46.96
CA ALA A 679 26.06 14.00 46.87
C ALA A 679 26.68 12.65 46.44
N GLU A 680 26.19 11.53 46.99
CA GLU A 680 26.68 10.19 46.63
C GLU A 680 26.24 9.78 45.22
N ILE A 681 25.01 10.10 44.79
CA ILE A 681 24.58 9.92 43.39
C ILE A 681 25.50 10.71 42.46
N LYS A 682 25.79 11.98 42.78
CA LYS A 682 26.71 12.82 42.01
C LYS A 682 28.11 12.21 41.97
N ARG A 683 28.61 11.68 43.08
CA ARG A 683 29.92 11.02 43.16
C ARG A 683 29.97 9.77 42.29
N LEU A 684 28.93 8.94 42.28
CA LEU A 684 28.85 7.75 41.43
C LEU A 684 28.75 8.11 39.96
N SER A 685 27.97 9.15 39.62
CA SER A 685 27.94 9.70 38.26
C SER A 685 29.33 10.16 37.81
N LEU A 686 30.09 10.84 38.68
CA LEU A 686 31.46 11.32 38.42
C LEU A 686 32.48 10.18 38.31
N THR A 687 32.31 9.10 39.09
CA THR A 687 33.20 7.92 38.99
C THR A 687 32.92 7.08 37.75
N THR A 688 31.71 7.18 37.19
CA THR A 688 31.41 6.71 35.82
C THR A 688 31.85 7.68 34.72
N GLU A 689 32.40 8.86 35.07
CA GLU A 689 32.73 10.00 34.19
C GLU A 689 34.23 10.34 34.17
N ILE A 690 35.13 9.37 34.00
CA ILE A 690 36.52 9.66 33.54
C ILE A 690 36.52 10.08 32.04
N LEU A 691 35.42 10.63 31.54
CA LEU A 691 35.15 10.92 30.14
C LEU A 691 34.39 12.23 29.93
N ASP A 692 35.15 13.31 30.05
CA ASP A 692 34.85 14.72 29.78
C ASP A 692 34.48 15.00 28.30
N ASP A 693 33.74 16.05 27.91
CA ASP A 693 33.17 17.23 28.62
C ASP A 693 32.11 17.91 27.71
N ALA A 694 31.33 18.84 28.30
CA ALA A 694 30.56 19.97 27.73
C ALA A 694 29.02 19.93 27.81
N GLU A 695 28.34 18.80 27.60
CA GLU A 695 26.85 18.80 27.52
C GLU A 695 26.14 18.56 28.87
N LEU A 696 26.87 18.13 29.91
CA LEU A 696 26.29 17.94 31.26
C LEU A 696 26.22 19.25 32.05
N THR A 697 26.99 20.27 31.68
CA THR A 697 26.95 21.60 32.30
C THR A 697 25.54 22.20 32.21
N ASP A 698 24.84 21.99 31.10
CA ASP A 698 23.47 22.47 30.91
C ASP A 698 22.43 21.69 31.75
N ALA A 699 22.65 20.40 31.98
CA ALA A 699 21.77 19.57 32.81
C ALA A 699 22.04 19.78 34.31
N ILE A 700 23.29 20.02 34.67
CA ILE A 700 23.72 20.43 36.02
C ILE A 700 23.18 21.83 36.32
N ASP A 701 23.24 22.77 35.38
CA ASP A 701 22.63 24.10 35.51
C ASP A 701 21.11 24.02 35.72
N GLU A 702 20.40 23.08 35.10
CA GLU A 702 18.96 22.84 35.37
C GLU A 702 18.71 22.26 36.77
N ILE A 703 19.54 21.32 37.24
CA ILE A 703 19.43 20.72 38.57
C ILE A 703 19.80 21.73 39.66
N GLU A 704 20.80 22.57 39.41
CA GLU A 704 21.16 23.71 40.25
C GLU A 704 20.08 24.78 40.20
N LYS A 705 19.38 24.99 39.08
CA LYS A 705 18.15 25.83 39.01
C LYS A 705 17.03 25.28 39.88
N MET A 706 16.83 23.97 39.91
CA MET A 706 15.83 23.33 40.77
C MET A 706 16.23 23.39 42.25
N GLY A 707 17.51 23.20 42.57
CA GLY A 707 18.07 23.43 43.91
C GLY A 707 17.99 24.90 44.33
N ALA A 708 18.19 25.83 43.39
CA ALA A 708 18.04 27.27 43.56
C ALA A 708 16.57 27.67 43.72
N GLN A 709 15.60 26.99 43.11
CA GLN A 709 14.17 27.20 43.37
C GLN A 709 13.79 26.75 44.79
N VAL A 710 14.36 25.64 45.28
CA VAL A 710 14.21 25.19 46.67
C VAL A 710 14.90 26.15 47.64
N GLN A 711 16.09 26.64 47.30
CA GLN A 711 16.76 27.71 48.07
C GLN A 711 16.03 29.04 47.97
N GLN A 712 15.39 29.41 46.86
CA GLN A 712 14.63 30.65 46.66
C GLN A 712 13.36 30.66 47.51
N ILE A 713 12.73 29.51 47.71
CA ILE A 713 11.66 29.33 48.72
C ILE A 713 12.24 29.55 50.14
N GLN A 714 13.48 29.15 50.38
CA GLN A 714 14.25 29.41 51.61
C GLN A 714 14.69 30.90 51.73
N THR A 715 15.01 31.57 50.62
CA THR A 715 15.43 32.98 50.53
C THR A 715 14.25 33.93 50.62
N GLN A 716 13.08 33.58 50.09
CA GLN A 716 11.82 34.32 50.30
C GLN A 716 11.38 34.27 51.77
N PHE A 717 11.73 33.18 52.48
CA PHE A 717 11.57 33.07 53.91
C PHE A 717 12.57 33.90 54.74
N SER A 718 13.76 34.20 54.20
CA SER A 718 14.82 34.98 54.87
C SER A 718 14.88 36.45 54.43
N GLY A 719 14.38 36.79 53.25
CA GLY A 719 14.28 38.14 52.68
C GLY A 719 13.18 39.01 53.29
N LEU A 720 12.28 38.42 54.09
CA LEU A 720 11.43 39.18 55.02
C LEU A 720 12.20 39.75 56.21
N PHE A 721 13.46 39.31 56.42
CA PHE A 721 14.29 39.72 57.56
C PHE A 721 15.47 40.64 57.19
N SER A 722 15.85 40.77 55.91
CA SER A 722 17.00 41.59 55.49
C SER A 722 16.65 42.98 54.95
N LYS A 723 15.36 43.36 54.95
CA LYS A 723 14.89 44.67 54.49
C LYS A 723 15.21 45.85 55.44
N VAL A 724 16.12 45.68 56.40
CA VAL A 724 16.35 46.67 57.49
C VAL A 724 17.80 47.11 57.69
N LEU A 725 18.83 46.61 57.00
CA LEU A 725 20.16 47.22 57.17
C LEU A 725 21.00 47.30 55.88
N ILE A 726 21.16 48.56 55.43
CA ILE A 726 22.34 49.18 54.77
C ILE A 726 22.47 48.83 53.27
N GLU A 727 22.11 49.69 52.30
CA GLU A 727 22.65 51.02 51.88
C GLU A 727 24.15 51.05 51.49
N ASP A 728 24.38 51.46 50.23
CA ASP A 728 25.61 51.95 49.57
C ASP A 728 26.82 51.04 49.31
N LEU A 729 27.08 50.75 48.02
CA LEU A 729 28.07 51.49 47.21
C LEU A 729 28.06 51.12 45.72
N ASP A 730 28.12 52.16 44.89
CA ASP A 730 28.28 52.30 43.42
C ASP A 730 29.45 51.49 42.80
N GLY A 731 29.58 51.25 41.49
CA GLY A 731 28.84 51.68 40.30
C GLY A 731 29.57 51.34 38.97
N THR A 732 28.79 51.40 37.87
CA THR A 732 29.08 51.81 36.47
C THR A 732 30.10 51.02 35.58
N PHE A 733 29.98 50.85 34.24
CA PHE A 733 28.98 51.09 33.15
C PHE A 733 29.40 50.28 31.86
N LEU A 734 28.40 49.77 31.11
CA LEU A 734 28.14 49.64 29.63
C LEU A 734 29.29 49.69 28.56
N THR A 735 29.21 49.21 27.29
CA THR A 735 28.16 48.71 26.34
C THR A 735 28.84 48.04 25.11
N LEU A 736 28.34 46.95 24.52
CA LEU A 736 27.49 46.85 23.30
C LEU A 736 27.86 47.60 22.00
N GLU A 737 28.97 48.35 21.93
CA GLU A 737 29.36 49.11 20.72
C GLU A 737 30.52 48.49 19.92
N GLU A 738 30.83 47.22 20.12
CA GLU A 738 31.83 46.50 19.30
C GLU A 738 31.27 45.27 18.57
N VAL A 739 29.95 45.06 18.72
CA VAL A 739 29.11 44.23 17.83
C VAL A 739 29.03 44.81 16.41
N GLY A 740 29.48 46.05 16.21
CA GLY A 740 29.20 46.81 14.98
C GLY A 740 30.29 46.80 13.90
N LYS A 741 31.40 46.05 14.01
CA LYS A 741 32.50 46.18 13.03
C LYS A 741 32.97 44.85 12.46
N LYS A 742 32.33 44.56 11.32
CA LYS A 742 32.99 44.19 10.05
C LYS A 742 33.21 42.69 9.80
N TYR A 743 32.09 41.99 9.59
CA TYR A 743 32.01 40.86 8.67
C TYR A 743 32.63 41.20 7.30
N LYS A 744 33.48 40.32 6.77
CA LYS A 744 33.76 40.17 5.34
C LYS A 744 33.10 38.88 4.85
N SER A 745 32.43 39.04 3.71
CA SER A 745 31.38 38.27 3.02
C SER A 745 31.34 36.74 3.12
N LEU A 746 30.09 36.24 3.21
CA LEU A 746 29.65 34.84 3.11
C LEU A 746 29.89 34.19 1.72
N GLU A 747 30.28 34.98 0.71
CA GLU A 747 30.46 34.54 -0.68
C GLU A 747 31.79 33.80 -0.93
N GLU A 748 32.85 34.10 -0.17
CA GLU A 748 34.14 33.40 -0.29
C GLU A 748 34.08 31.94 0.24
N ILE A 749 33.15 31.66 1.16
CA ILE A 749 32.93 30.31 1.72
C ILE A 749 32.14 29.43 0.74
N GLN A 750 31.29 30.02 -0.11
CA GLN A 750 30.52 29.27 -1.10
C GLN A 750 31.36 28.91 -2.34
N GLU A 751 32.33 29.75 -2.72
CA GLU A 751 33.22 29.47 -3.85
C GLU A 751 34.28 28.40 -3.54
N ALA A 752 34.74 28.31 -2.28
CA ALA A 752 35.62 27.24 -1.80
C ALA A 752 34.93 25.86 -1.80
N ARG A 753 33.62 25.83 -1.57
CA ARG A 753 32.82 24.61 -1.56
C ARG A 753 32.59 24.06 -2.97
N TYR A 754 32.50 24.92 -3.98
CA TYR A 754 32.30 24.51 -5.38
C TYR A 754 33.56 23.87 -6.00
N ARG A 755 34.77 24.35 -5.65
CA ARG A 755 36.03 23.78 -6.18
C ARG A 755 36.39 22.40 -5.61
N PHE A 756 35.88 22.03 -4.44
CA PHE A 756 36.17 20.74 -3.81
C PHE A 756 35.40 19.56 -4.45
N PHE A 757 34.26 19.83 -5.10
CA PHE A 757 33.39 18.79 -5.68
C PHE A 757 33.56 18.60 -7.21
N SER A 758 34.49 19.28 -7.87
CA SER A 758 34.62 19.29 -9.34
C SER A 758 35.92 18.70 -9.91
N GLN A 759 36.65 17.85 -9.17
CA GLN A 759 37.80 17.13 -9.76
C GLN A 759 37.40 15.75 -10.31
N PRO A 760 37.69 15.45 -11.59
CA PRO A 760 37.38 14.16 -12.21
C PRO A 760 38.38 13.06 -11.82
N LYS A 761 37.88 11.82 -11.71
CA LYS A 761 38.66 10.59 -11.56
C LYS A 761 39.54 10.36 -12.79
N ALA A 762 40.83 10.10 -12.58
CA ALA A 762 41.72 9.59 -13.61
C ALA A 762 42.45 8.31 -13.14
N ASP A 763 42.42 7.34 -14.05
CA ASP A 763 43.33 6.23 -14.31
C ASP A 763 43.41 5.02 -13.35
N VAL A 764 42.78 3.94 -13.84
CA VAL A 764 42.97 2.55 -13.44
C VAL A 764 44.26 2.01 -14.08
N PRO A 765 45.24 1.50 -13.31
CA PRO A 765 46.33 0.72 -13.88
C PRO A 765 45.93 -0.75 -14.09
N LYS A 766 46.37 -1.27 -15.22
CA LYS A 766 46.18 -2.63 -15.73
C LYS A 766 46.55 -3.73 -14.72
N ARG A 767 45.69 -4.75 -14.64
CA ARG A 767 45.89 -5.98 -13.87
C ARG A 767 46.87 -6.89 -14.61
N ALA A 768 47.99 -7.20 -13.96
CA ALA A 768 48.98 -8.15 -14.43
C ALA A 768 48.46 -9.60 -14.31
N GLU A 769 48.87 -10.41 -15.28
CA GLU A 769 48.64 -11.85 -15.40
C GLU A 769 49.38 -12.62 -14.28
N LEU A 770 48.76 -13.69 -13.77
CA LEU A 770 49.39 -14.72 -12.96
C LEU A 770 49.07 -16.10 -13.58
N PRO A 771 49.94 -17.10 -13.38
CA PRO A 771 50.15 -18.18 -14.33
C PRO A 771 49.15 -19.31 -14.19
N LYS A 772 48.93 -19.96 -15.33
CA LYS A 772 48.27 -21.27 -15.44
C LYS A 772 49.18 -22.32 -14.81
N ASP A 773 48.64 -23.08 -13.86
CA ASP A 773 49.16 -24.40 -13.54
C ASP A 773 48.26 -25.45 -14.19
N GLU A 774 48.93 -26.34 -14.91
CA GLU A 774 48.40 -27.47 -15.65
C GLU A 774 48.24 -28.71 -14.75
N SER A 775 47.53 -29.70 -15.30
CA SER A 775 47.27 -31.06 -14.79
C SER A 775 46.13 -31.11 -13.76
N SER A 776 45.03 -31.78 -14.05
CA SER A 776 44.99 -33.19 -14.45
C SER A 776 43.77 -33.52 -15.32
N GLN A 777 44.04 -34.30 -16.37
CA GLN A 777 43.07 -34.90 -17.26
C GLN A 777 42.27 -36.04 -16.60
N PRO A 778 41.10 -36.39 -17.17
CA PRO A 778 40.22 -37.47 -16.71
C PRO A 778 40.50 -38.80 -17.44
N SER A 779 40.05 -39.92 -16.85
CA SER A 779 39.42 -41.11 -17.49
C SER A 779 39.52 -42.34 -16.55
N PRO A 780 38.67 -43.38 -16.65
CA PRO A 780 37.31 -43.49 -17.19
C PRO A 780 36.23 -43.64 -16.11
#